data_AF-A0A7J6KX24-F1
#
_entry.id   AF-A0A7J6KX24-F1
#
_cell.length_a   1.000
_cell.length_b   1.000
_cell.length_c   1.000
_cell.angle_alpha   90.00
_cell.angle_beta   90.00
_cell.angle_gamma   90.00
#
_symmetry.space_group_name_H-M   'P 1'
#
loop_
_entity.id
_entity.type
_entity.pdbx_description
1 polymer ?
#
loop_
_entity_poly.entity_id
_entity_poly.type
_entity_poly.pdbx_seq_one_letter_code
_entity_poly.pdbx_strand_id
1 'polypeptide(L)'
;GAYELVQYHCDRDGLLEKIVEVLEGQGIDQVILLSTLTADSIMALQNKVAKDDACQKAAAFQVDLAAAGQRATTQLKDVSDTNAQMKKRIGVLKSVYGMPELGPDLLPPVDVWKKLNLNPGTYIDFRKDLLPLCRPSEDLARSVNVDIVVNDVPQHVSFSSEQATNPKRSTMGGASWMLCFQRYSVALLLAMVDPRENAAPKDVDPFMLQEVDVRFRKFVSHAYLEASVSLRKLFDDSIKFRQIKLDCRLAAKDKVLNSSPTEVAGKRDRSDDTYKACSKNKRRFGKGLCYDFLAGKCQRGDNCKFMHSKPDSAKNQASRAAKDNKKLVTSGSPGQPSIISDMWGLASKTLKECEEKQAEELLTLVDGMGVDSVVNQSRVANRSSKVEALGEAIQRVVGLISASHVGEEIRNWISLSRDQQAQSHMWEDVKSELHSYADSLRREWAQILKVSDQKVNVGGDIRAPLMKAVLQAMQEETDRPLDYPFMDLVDSGIPLGTTCDVPPTKCWKDRSEPSKHTWYPVTREVWTNYISAEDFAVEVKSALARANLAREVSLGRMEMIGSNEVHRIQGVNRLACIPTCDDAGRLKKVRLVDDFRRSGINSVIDPHLSQTLVLPTIRSVALTAQYCVLEAQARGDSSPLLWLESDVKSAFRILRIKVEDTWYCTNVVDNQRYRNLALAFGAQSASYLFVRLSANAGKIVVRILQYCNVYSGLVLYIDDRGCPTTVKTALTTILVAILVDLLCGIDISWEKLFCSRQPRCLGYCLDLHSMRLLLPEDKRRKILEALKLVGTSSVPVEVSTIDTLLGRLVWASTSFCRLRCHLRPFFSTIKVARKKNLKRVWIGKALKQAAGYIGRVFESLCASPFNSLVPSMGCRRAIIMCDASTVALGGVILRDSTILWYHVVLSSPAACAMLAAFIPGFEDSTTKVESSHVCFLELLACLLGILSLPLFTSCLVISDNSAAVQAVCRHRAKAESMAALMRRFVVLRPDTTTESSKAMHVNGVANTVADLVSRSSVIHAREFFATVPEAREIDVYYKMCELMEDY
;
A
#
# COMPACT_ATOMS: atom_id res chain seq x y z
N GLY A 1 13.85 17.41 -5.03
CA GLY A 1 14.30 17.13 -6.41
C GLY A 1 15.61 17.84 -6.69
N ALA A 2 15.61 18.84 -7.58
CA ALA A 2 16.78 19.70 -7.82
C ALA A 2 17.17 20.52 -6.58
N TYR A 3 16.18 20.99 -5.80
CA TYR A 3 16.35 21.67 -4.51
C TYR A 3 17.19 20.85 -3.51
N GLU A 4 16.85 19.57 -3.31
CA GLU A 4 17.56 18.64 -2.42
C GLU A 4 18.98 18.33 -2.92
N LEU A 5 19.20 18.30 -4.24
CA LEU A 5 20.51 18.05 -4.85
C LEU A 5 21.46 19.25 -4.70
N VAL A 6 20.93 20.47 -4.76
CA VAL A 6 21.69 21.70 -4.51
C VAL A 6 21.98 21.85 -3.01
N GLN A 7 20.99 21.57 -2.15
CA GLN A 7 21.15 21.60 -0.70
C GLN A 7 22.21 20.57 -0.22
N TYR A 8 22.29 19.39 -0.86
CA TYR A 8 23.26 18.35 -0.51
C TYR A 8 24.69 18.62 -1.02
N HIS A 9 24.86 19.39 -2.10
CA HIS A 9 26.17 19.66 -2.70
C HIS A 9 26.74 21.06 -2.44
N CYS A 10 25.94 21.99 -1.90
CA CYS A 10 26.33 23.38 -1.67
C CYS A 10 26.10 23.82 -0.22
N ASP A 11 26.47 22.96 0.73
CA ASP A 11 26.37 23.21 2.17
C ASP A 11 27.44 24.23 2.64
N ARG A 12 27.27 25.49 2.24
CA ARG A 12 27.92 26.66 2.83
C ARG A 12 26.85 27.73 3.10
N ASP A 13 26.81 28.20 4.34
CA ASP A 13 25.81 29.12 4.88
C ASP A 13 25.54 30.33 3.95
N GLY A 14 24.27 30.56 3.61
CA GLY A 14 23.80 31.80 2.98
C GLY A 14 23.84 31.86 1.44
N LEU A 15 24.43 30.87 0.76
CA LEU A 15 24.52 30.88 -0.72
C LEU A 15 23.17 30.49 -1.36
N LEU A 16 22.47 29.54 -0.75
CA LEU A 16 21.17 29.08 -1.23
C LEU A 16 20.12 30.20 -1.10
N GLU A 17 20.05 30.90 0.04
CA GLU A 17 19.12 32.02 0.21
C GLU A 17 19.37 33.13 -0.82
N LYS A 18 20.64 33.45 -1.13
CA LYS A 18 20.98 34.46 -2.16
C LYS A 18 20.61 34.02 -3.57
N ILE A 19 20.75 32.74 -3.91
CA ILE A 19 20.36 32.22 -5.22
C ILE A 19 18.84 32.25 -5.37
N VAL A 20 18.11 31.86 -4.32
CA VAL A 20 16.64 31.91 -4.30
C VAL A 20 16.13 33.35 -4.39
N GLU A 21 16.69 34.28 -3.61
CA GLU A 21 16.31 35.71 -3.61
C GLU A 21 16.52 36.38 -4.98
N VAL A 22 17.59 36.03 -5.70
CA VAL A 22 17.85 36.54 -7.06
C VAL A 22 16.89 35.94 -8.10
N LEU A 23 16.51 34.66 -7.95
CA LEU A 23 15.60 33.98 -8.87
C LEU A 23 14.15 34.47 -8.68
N GLU A 24 13.73 34.68 -7.44
CA GLU A 24 12.43 35.27 -7.09
C GLU A 24 12.35 36.75 -7.54
N GLY A 25 13.43 37.52 -7.38
CA GLY A 25 13.54 38.89 -7.89
C GLY A 25 13.52 39.03 -9.42
N GLN A 26 13.51 37.92 -10.17
CA GLN A 26 13.35 37.88 -11.63
C GLN A 26 12.02 37.22 -12.06
N GLY A 27 11.11 36.91 -11.13
CA GLY A 27 9.79 36.35 -11.40
C GLY A 27 9.80 34.90 -11.91
N ILE A 28 10.79 34.11 -11.49
CA ILE A 28 10.95 32.72 -11.92
C ILE A 28 10.51 31.77 -10.79
N ASP A 29 9.24 31.37 -10.84
CA ASP A 29 8.57 30.70 -9.71
C ASP A 29 8.71 29.15 -9.73
N GLN A 30 9.30 28.56 -10.77
CA GLN A 30 9.55 27.11 -10.88
C GLN A 30 10.87 26.78 -11.59
N VAL A 31 11.76 26.06 -10.90
CA VAL A 31 13.01 25.54 -11.47
C VAL A 31 12.72 24.26 -12.27
N ILE A 32 12.45 24.41 -13.57
CA ILE A 32 12.51 23.30 -14.54
C ILE A 32 13.94 23.25 -15.09
N LEU A 33 14.58 22.08 -14.97
CA LEU A 33 15.86 21.64 -15.56
C LEU A 33 16.73 22.74 -16.23
N LEU A 34 17.94 22.94 -15.67
CA LEU A 34 19.04 23.80 -16.13
C LEU A 34 19.40 23.70 -17.63
N SER A 35 18.86 22.71 -18.35
CA SER A 35 18.97 22.57 -19.81
C SER A 35 18.20 23.63 -20.61
N THR A 36 17.44 24.51 -19.96
CA THR A 36 16.61 25.55 -20.61
C THR A 36 17.14 26.98 -20.45
N LEU A 37 18.26 27.17 -19.74
CA LEU A 37 18.86 28.49 -19.56
C LEU A 37 19.45 29.01 -20.88
N THR A 38 19.18 30.28 -21.18
CA THR A 38 19.76 30.96 -22.34
C THR A 38 21.20 31.39 -22.05
N ALA A 39 22.02 31.60 -23.09
CA ALA A 39 23.41 32.01 -22.93
C ALA A 39 23.57 33.31 -22.12
N ASP A 40 22.63 34.24 -22.22
CA ASP A 40 22.63 35.50 -21.47
C ASP A 40 22.32 35.28 -19.99
N SER A 41 21.39 34.36 -19.67
CA SER A 41 21.09 33.94 -18.29
C SER A 41 22.29 33.24 -17.64
N ILE A 42 23.08 32.50 -18.41
CA ILE A 42 24.29 31.81 -17.96
C ILE A 42 25.42 32.80 -17.67
N MET A 43 25.66 33.78 -18.55
CA MET A 43 26.66 34.82 -18.34
C MET A 43 26.32 35.72 -17.13
N ALA A 44 25.04 36.03 -16.91
CA ALA A 44 24.60 36.78 -15.75
C ALA A 44 24.82 36.02 -14.42
N LEU A 45 24.63 34.70 -14.42
CA LEU A 45 24.91 33.80 -13.29
C LEU A 45 26.42 33.70 -12.98
N GLN A 46 27.25 33.57 -14.01
CA GLN A 46 28.72 33.54 -13.86
C GLN A 46 29.29 34.84 -13.28
N ASN A 47 28.75 35.99 -13.70
CA ASN A 47 29.25 37.30 -13.27
C ASN A 47 28.80 37.73 -11.87
N LYS A 48 27.69 37.20 -11.34
CA LYS A 48 27.12 37.64 -10.04
C LYS A 48 27.39 36.71 -8.85
N VAL A 49 27.80 35.45 -9.07
CA VAL A 49 28.05 34.46 -8.00
C VAL A 49 29.49 34.53 -7.43
N ALA A 50 30.38 35.33 -8.00
CA ALA A 50 31.81 35.24 -7.70
C ALA A 50 32.28 36.09 -6.49
N LYS A 51 32.70 35.41 -5.41
CA LYS A 51 33.89 35.80 -4.63
C LYS A 51 34.81 34.64 -4.19
N ASP A 52 34.49 33.37 -4.49
CA ASP A 52 35.34 32.21 -4.15
C ASP A 52 35.74 31.39 -5.41
N ASP A 53 37.05 31.14 -5.52
CA ASP A 53 37.77 30.57 -6.67
C ASP A 53 37.43 29.08 -6.90
N ALA A 54 37.05 28.35 -5.85
CA ALA A 54 36.63 26.95 -5.94
C ALA A 54 35.23 26.78 -6.56
N CYS A 55 34.31 27.71 -6.25
CA CYS A 55 32.97 27.73 -6.84
C CYS A 55 33.02 28.10 -8.33
N GLN A 56 33.92 29.00 -8.73
CA GLN A 56 34.12 29.34 -10.14
C GLN A 56 34.55 28.12 -10.97
N LYS A 57 35.48 27.29 -10.48
CA LYS A 57 36.01 26.15 -11.25
C LYS A 57 34.99 25.01 -11.43
N ALA A 58 34.22 24.70 -10.39
CA ALA A 58 33.20 23.65 -10.46
C ALA A 58 31.97 24.06 -11.30
N ALA A 59 31.53 25.31 -11.16
CA ALA A 59 30.43 25.87 -11.96
C ALA A 59 30.86 26.07 -13.42
N ALA A 60 32.06 26.59 -13.68
CA ALA A 60 32.61 26.69 -15.04
C ALA A 60 32.74 25.32 -15.70
N PHE A 61 33.16 24.27 -14.98
CA PHE A 61 33.24 22.91 -15.51
C PHE A 61 31.87 22.36 -15.96
N GLN A 62 30.83 22.49 -15.13
CA GLN A 62 29.47 22.03 -15.45
C GLN A 62 28.85 22.84 -16.60
N VAL A 63 29.08 24.15 -16.61
CA VAL A 63 28.57 25.07 -17.64
C VAL A 63 29.31 24.89 -18.97
N ASP A 64 30.64 24.69 -18.95
CA ASP A 64 31.43 24.41 -20.16
C ASP A 64 31.09 23.05 -20.75
N LEU A 65 30.83 22.04 -19.92
CA LEU A 65 30.40 20.72 -20.36
C LEU A 65 29.00 20.76 -21.00
N ALA A 66 28.08 21.55 -20.42
CA ALA A 66 26.74 21.77 -20.97
C ALA A 66 26.77 22.60 -22.27
N ALA A 67 27.56 23.69 -22.31
CA ALA A 67 27.74 24.53 -23.49
C ALA A 67 28.45 23.79 -24.63
N ALA A 68 29.44 22.94 -24.32
CA ALA A 68 30.09 22.07 -25.30
C ALA A 68 29.13 20.99 -25.83
N GLY A 69 28.27 20.44 -24.97
CA GLY A 69 27.22 19.50 -25.37
C GLY A 69 26.17 20.12 -26.31
N GLN A 70 25.77 21.38 -26.06
CA GLN A 70 24.81 22.12 -26.87
C GLN A 70 25.39 22.64 -28.20
N ARG A 71 26.66 23.09 -28.22
CA ARG A 71 27.33 23.49 -29.48
C ARG A 71 27.62 22.29 -30.38
N ALA A 72 27.97 21.13 -29.80
CA ALA A 72 28.24 19.91 -30.56
C ALA A 72 26.99 19.29 -31.20
N THR A 73 25.79 19.49 -30.62
CA THR A 73 24.54 18.96 -31.19
C THR A 73 24.05 19.73 -32.41
N THR A 74 24.58 20.95 -32.65
CA THR A 74 24.16 21.78 -33.80
C THR A 74 25.22 21.92 -34.90
N GLN A 75 26.50 21.62 -34.66
CA GLN A 75 27.54 21.63 -35.71
C GLN A 75 28.62 20.55 -35.48
N LEU A 76 28.37 19.34 -35.96
CA LEU A 76 29.44 18.35 -36.16
C LEU A 76 29.34 17.83 -37.60
N LYS A 77 29.84 18.64 -38.54
CA LYS A 77 29.96 18.24 -39.96
C LYS A 77 31.39 17.80 -40.32
N ASP A 78 32.43 18.21 -39.57
CA ASP A 78 33.83 17.93 -39.92
C ASP A 78 34.58 17.08 -38.87
N VAL A 79 35.39 16.15 -39.38
CA VAL A 79 36.21 15.17 -38.63
C VAL A 79 37.34 15.86 -37.85
N SER A 80 37.85 16.97 -38.39
CA SER A 80 38.90 17.79 -37.78
C SER A 80 38.52 18.33 -36.39
N ASP A 81 37.33 18.94 -36.27
CA ASP A 81 36.82 19.51 -35.01
C ASP A 81 36.52 18.43 -33.97
N THR A 82 36.07 17.26 -34.42
CA THR A 82 35.78 16.12 -33.53
C THR A 82 37.08 15.61 -32.89
N ASN A 83 38.14 15.50 -33.68
CA ASN A 83 39.47 15.09 -33.20
C ASN A 83 40.11 16.14 -32.28
N ALA A 84 39.94 17.43 -32.56
CA ALA A 84 40.45 18.51 -31.72
C ALA A 84 39.77 18.52 -30.33
N GLN A 85 38.45 18.33 -30.28
CA GLN A 85 37.72 18.25 -29.00
C GLN A 85 38.07 16.98 -28.22
N MET A 86 38.29 15.85 -28.89
CA MET A 86 38.74 14.62 -28.24
C MET A 86 40.13 14.76 -27.62
N LYS A 87 41.08 15.39 -28.32
CA LYS A 87 42.42 15.70 -27.75
C LYS A 87 42.32 16.61 -26.53
N LYS A 88 41.43 17.60 -26.55
CA LYS A 88 41.21 18.53 -25.41
C LYS A 88 40.64 17.80 -24.18
N ARG A 89 39.72 16.86 -24.40
CA ARG A 89 39.13 16.02 -23.33
C ARG A 89 40.13 15.01 -22.76
N ILE A 90 41.00 14.43 -23.59
CA ILE A 90 42.11 13.60 -23.13
C ILE A 90 43.06 14.42 -22.25
N GLY A 91 43.42 15.64 -22.66
CA GLY A 91 44.28 16.53 -21.86
C GLY A 91 43.73 16.81 -20.45
N VAL A 92 42.41 16.98 -20.33
CA VAL A 92 41.73 17.17 -19.03
C VAL A 92 41.75 15.88 -18.21
N LEU A 93 41.51 14.72 -18.81
CA LEU A 93 41.59 13.43 -18.11
C LEU A 93 43.01 13.13 -17.61
N LYS A 94 44.04 13.43 -18.41
CA LYS A 94 45.45 13.32 -17.98
C LYS A 94 45.76 14.21 -16.78
N SER A 95 45.20 15.42 -16.76
CA SER A 95 45.36 16.40 -15.69
C SER A 95 44.64 16.00 -14.39
N VAL A 96 43.44 15.43 -14.48
CA VAL A 96 42.62 15.10 -13.31
C VAL A 96 43.09 13.81 -12.63
N TYR A 97 43.56 12.84 -13.41
CA TYR A 97 43.93 11.51 -12.90
C TYR A 97 45.44 11.26 -12.86
N GLY A 98 46.27 12.23 -13.25
CA GLY A 98 47.73 12.12 -13.16
C GLY A 98 48.34 11.04 -14.06
N MET A 99 47.71 10.71 -15.20
CA MET A 99 48.16 9.66 -16.11
C MET A 99 48.66 10.25 -17.44
N PRO A 100 49.95 10.61 -17.57
CA PRO A 100 50.46 11.32 -18.75
C PRO A 100 50.47 10.48 -20.04
N GLU A 101 50.38 9.15 -19.96
CA GLU A 101 50.61 8.23 -21.09
C GLU A 101 49.35 7.87 -21.92
N LEU A 102 48.17 8.42 -21.63
CA LEU A 102 46.96 8.11 -22.41
C LEU A 102 47.06 8.60 -23.89
N GLY A 103 47.21 7.69 -24.85
CA GLY A 103 47.27 8.00 -26.29
C GLY A 103 45.88 8.19 -26.93
N PRO A 104 45.76 9.00 -28.01
CA PRO A 104 44.50 9.19 -28.75
C PRO A 104 43.99 7.93 -29.46
N ASP A 105 44.85 6.93 -29.64
CA ASP A 105 44.59 5.69 -30.39
C ASP A 105 43.67 4.71 -29.63
N LEU A 106 43.38 5.01 -28.36
CA LEU A 106 42.51 4.23 -27.48
C LEU A 106 41.02 4.63 -27.57
N LEU A 107 40.66 5.60 -28.42
CA LEU A 107 39.27 6.01 -28.67
C LEU A 107 38.66 5.25 -29.86
N PRO A 108 37.34 5.00 -29.90
CA PRO A 108 36.70 4.38 -31.04
C PRO A 108 36.91 5.22 -32.32
N PRO A 109 37.04 4.60 -33.51
CA PRO A 109 37.20 5.32 -34.76
C PRO A 109 36.08 6.36 -34.97
N VAL A 110 36.42 7.52 -35.54
CA VAL A 110 35.49 8.66 -35.72
C VAL A 110 34.22 8.26 -36.50
N ASP A 111 34.32 7.25 -37.36
CA ASP A 111 33.23 6.74 -38.18
C ASP A 111 32.15 6.02 -37.36
N VAL A 112 32.56 5.36 -36.27
CA VAL A 112 31.67 4.72 -35.29
C VAL A 112 30.88 5.80 -34.53
N TRP A 113 31.57 6.89 -34.17
CA TRP A 113 30.97 8.05 -33.51
C TRP A 113 29.96 8.79 -34.39
N LYS A 114 30.25 8.97 -35.69
CA LYS A 114 29.31 9.57 -36.65
C LYS A 114 28.03 8.74 -36.79
N LYS A 115 28.14 7.40 -36.83
CA LYS A 115 26.98 6.50 -36.98
C LYS A 115 26.05 6.48 -35.77
N LEU A 116 26.61 6.46 -34.54
CA LEU A 116 25.84 6.50 -33.31
C LEU A 116 25.02 7.79 -33.15
N ASN A 117 25.57 8.93 -33.60
CA ASN A 117 24.87 10.23 -33.53
C ASN A 117 23.80 10.42 -34.60
N LEU A 118 23.98 9.87 -35.81
CA LEU A 118 23.04 10.08 -36.91
C LEU A 118 21.80 9.16 -36.84
N ASN A 119 21.92 7.96 -36.28
CA ASN A 119 20.79 7.04 -36.15
C ASN A 119 20.95 6.11 -34.93
N PRO A 120 20.69 6.58 -33.70
CA PRO A 120 20.94 5.79 -32.49
C PRO A 120 20.10 4.50 -32.41
N GLY A 121 19.02 4.38 -33.19
CA GLY A 121 18.14 3.21 -33.23
C GLY A 121 18.62 2.04 -34.07
N THR A 122 19.71 2.16 -34.84
CA THR A 122 20.22 1.06 -35.69
C THR A 122 21.08 0.02 -34.95
N TYR A 123 21.47 0.28 -33.71
CA TYR A 123 22.23 -0.65 -32.87
C TYR A 123 21.29 -1.26 -31.83
N ILE A 124 20.72 -2.43 -32.13
CA ILE A 124 19.72 -3.09 -31.27
C ILE A 124 20.42 -4.04 -30.29
N ASP A 125 21.62 -4.52 -30.64
CA ASP A 125 22.46 -5.37 -29.81
C ASP A 125 23.91 -4.84 -29.82
N PHE A 126 24.28 -4.15 -28.74
CA PHE A 126 25.58 -3.49 -28.58
C PHE A 126 26.77 -4.45 -28.77
N ARG A 127 26.61 -5.74 -28.43
CA ARG A 127 27.67 -6.74 -28.55
C ARG A 127 27.77 -7.29 -29.97
N LYS A 128 26.65 -7.42 -30.68
CA LYS A 128 26.65 -8.01 -32.02
C LYS A 128 27.07 -7.02 -33.10
N ASP A 129 26.70 -5.75 -32.92
CA ASP A 129 26.77 -4.75 -33.98
C ASP A 129 28.03 -3.85 -33.90
N LEU A 130 28.62 -3.70 -32.71
CA LEU A 130 29.77 -2.80 -32.46
C LEU A 130 31.11 -3.54 -32.24
N LEU A 131 31.09 -4.72 -31.62
CA LEU A 131 32.28 -5.51 -31.29
C LEU A 131 33.13 -5.92 -32.52
N PRO A 132 32.55 -6.21 -33.71
CA PRO A 132 33.35 -6.49 -34.91
C PRO A 132 34.12 -5.27 -35.44
N LEU A 133 33.67 -4.04 -35.14
CA LEU A 133 34.24 -2.79 -35.65
C LEU A 133 35.34 -2.21 -34.74
N CYS A 134 35.46 -2.73 -33.51
CA CYS A 134 36.38 -2.25 -32.49
C CYS A 134 37.50 -3.25 -32.18
N ARG A 135 37.83 -4.19 -33.09
CA ARG A 135 38.92 -5.15 -32.84
C ARG A 135 40.26 -4.40 -32.76
N PRO A 136 41.01 -4.50 -31.65
CA PRO A 136 42.41 -4.11 -31.65
C PRO A 136 43.22 -5.14 -32.45
N SER A 137 44.49 -4.86 -32.76
CA SER A 137 45.37 -5.81 -33.47
C SER A 137 45.40 -7.18 -32.77
N GLU A 138 45.69 -8.25 -33.52
CA GLU A 138 45.59 -9.64 -33.06
C GLU A 138 46.37 -9.95 -31.77
N ASP A 139 47.36 -9.14 -31.42
CA ASP A 139 48.16 -9.30 -30.20
C ASP A 139 47.44 -8.85 -28.91
N LEU A 140 46.60 -7.81 -28.96
CA LEU A 140 45.87 -7.31 -27.79
C LEU A 140 44.63 -8.17 -27.45
N ALA A 141 44.08 -8.86 -28.44
CA ALA A 141 42.93 -9.75 -28.25
C ALA A 141 43.27 -11.05 -27.50
N ARG A 142 44.56 -11.40 -27.36
CA ARG A 142 45.01 -12.62 -26.66
C ARG A 142 45.24 -12.43 -25.15
N SER A 143 45.35 -11.20 -24.65
CA SER A 143 45.78 -10.92 -23.27
C SER A 143 44.67 -10.46 -22.30
N VAL A 144 43.48 -10.07 -22.78
CA VAL A 144 42.37 -9.61 -21.92
C VAL A 144 41.10 -10.42 -22.19
N ASN A 145 40.46 -10.96 -21.14
CA ASN A 145 39.20 -11.69 -21.27
C ASN A 145 38.01 -10.70 -21.33
N VAL A 146 37.87 -10.05 -22.50
CA VAL A 146 36.90 -8.99 -22.81
C VAL A 146 35.44 -9.41 -22.52
N ASP A 147 35.15 -10.71 -22.49
CA ASP A 147 33.80 -11.23 -22.27
C ASP A 147 33.21 -10.92 -20.88
N ILE A 148 34.05 -10.70 -19.85
CA ILE A 148 33.58 -10.44 -18.47
C ILE A 148 33.02 -9.01 -18.33
N VAL A 149 33.66 -8.02 -18.94
CA VAL A 149 33.27 -6.60 -18.81
C VAL A 149 32.06 -6.25 -19.71
N VAL A 150 31.90 -6.97 -20.82
CA VAL A 150 30.81 -6.74 -21.80
C VAL A 150 29.47 -7.31 -21.32
N ASN A 151 29.46 -8.28 -20.40
CA ASN A 151 28.23 -8.90 -19.90
C ASN A 151 27.40 -8.00 -18.96
N ASP A 152 27.99 -6.93 -18.40
CA ASP A 152 27.34 -6.01 -17.44
C ASP A 152 26.79 -4.71 -18.08
N VAL A 153 26.81 -4.61 -19.42
CA VAL A 153 26.14 -3.54 -20.16
C VAL A 153 24.69 -3.97 -20.48
N PRO A 154 23.66 -3.13 -20.26
CA PRO A 154 22.28 -3.49 -20.55
C PRO A 154 22.12 -3.96 -22.00
N GLN A 155 21.69 -5.20 -22.19
CA GLN A 155 21.63 -5.82 -23.52
C GLN A 155 20.51 -5.23 -24.41
N HIS A 156 19.53 -4.55 -23.82
CA HIS A 156 18.46 -3.88 -24.55
C HIS A 156 18.02 -2.56 -23.90
N VAL A 157 18.09 -1.48 -24.65
CA VAL A 157 17.36 -0.24 -24.37
C VAL A 157 16.15 -0.21 -25.29
N SER A 158 14.97 -0.56 -24.78
CA SER A 158 13.75 -0.59 -25.59
C SER A 158 13.02 0.77 -25.54
N PHE A 159 12.91 1.41 -26.70
CA PHE A 159 12.03 2.58 -26.88
C PHE A 159 10.63 2.09 -27.27
N SER A 160 9.59 2.76 -26.76
CA SER A 160 8.23 2.50 -27.23
C SER A 160 8.10 2.86 -28.72
N SER A 161 7.31 2.11 -29.49
CA SER A 161 7.16 2.30 -30.94
C SER A 161 6.67 3.70 -31.36
N GLU A 162 6.07 4.47 -30.44
CA GLU A 162 5.67 5.86 -30.66
C GLU A 162 6.85 6.85 -30.66
N GLN A 163 7.95 6.57 -29.95
CA GLN A 163 9.12 7.45 -29.90
C GLN A 163 10.06 7.26 -31.09
N ALA A 164 10.04 6.09 -31.73
CA ALA A 164 10.88 5.79 -32.90
C ALA A 164 10.38 6.45 -34.20
N THR A 165 9.15 6.96 -34.25
CA THR A 165 8.52 7.47 -35.47
C THR A 165 8.52 8.99 -35.59
N ASN A 166 9.06 9.73 -34.61
CA ASN A 166 9.09 11.19 -34.62
C ASN A 166 10.52 11.77 -34.45
N PRO A 167 11.23 12.09 -35.56
CA PRO A 167 12.64 12.47 -35.54
C PRO A 167 12.93 13.82 -34.86
N LYS A 168 11.90 14.59 -34.48
CA LYS A 168 12.07 15.84 -33.70
C LYS A 168 12.09 15.62 -32.18
N ARG A 169 11.95 14.39 -31.68
CA ARG A 169 11.93 14.08 -30.23
C ARG A 169 12.88 12.97 -29.77
N SER A 170 13.68 12.39 -30.67
CA SER A 170 14.65 11.36 -30.31
C SER A 170 16.04 11.95 -30.01
N THR A 171 16.15 12.77 -28.97
CA THR A 171 17.45 13.01 -28.34
C THR A 171 17.66 11.94 -27.28
N MET A 172 18.71 11.14 -27.42
CA MET A 172 19.22 10.33 -26.32
C MET A 172 19.50 11.31 -25.17
N GLY A 173 18.81 11.16 -24.03
CA GLY A 173 19.02 12.05 -22.89
C GLY A 173 20.49 12.02 -22.47
N GLY A 174 21.12 13.18 -22.28
CA GLY A 174 22.56 13.31 -22.00
C GLY A 174 23.05 12.44 -20.83
N ALA A 175 22.17 12.11 -19.88
CA ALA A 175 22.45 11.20 -18.77
C ALA A 175 22.74 9.75 -19.21
N SER A 176 21.98 9.21 -20.17
CA SER A 176 22.21 7.85 -20.70
C SER A 176 23.48 7.79 -21.54
N TRP A 177 23.81 8.88 -22.23
CA TRP A 177 25.04 9.02 -23.01
C TRP A 177 26.29 9.06 -22.12
N MET A 178 26.24 9.85 -21.04
CA MET A 178 27.35 10.00 -20.09
C MET A 178 27.64 8.70 -19.34
N LEU A 179 26.60 7.90 -19.06
CA LEU A 179 26.73 6.60 -18.40
C LEU A 179 27.40 5.55 -19.30
N CYS A 180 27.04 5.50 -20.59
CA CYS A 180 27.69 4.60 -21.55
C CYS A 180 29.16 5.00 -21.80
N PHE A 181 29.46 6.30 -21.88
CA PHE A 181 30.82 6.79 -22.05
C PHE A 181 31.69 6.56 -20.80
N GLN A 182 31.18 6.80 -19.59
CA GLN A 182 31.89 6.48 -18.34
C GLN A 182 32.22 4.99 -18.24
N ARG A 183 31.27 4.11 -18.59
CA ARG A 183 31.49 2.65 -18.52
C ARG A 183 32.47 2.15 -19.57
N TYR A 184 32.47 2.74 -20.77
CA TYR A 184 33.47 2.46 -21.80
C TYR A 184 34.88 2.88 -21.36
N SER A 185 35.04 4.06 -20.76
CA SER A 185 36.32 4.53 -20.22
C SER A 185 36.84 3.67 -19.06
N VAL A 186 35.95 3.15 -18.21
CA VAL A 186 36.30 2.21 -17.13
C VAL A 186 36.72 0.85 -17.69
N ALA A 187 36.05 0.34 -18.73
CA ALA A 187 36.44 -0.90 -19.40
C ALA A 187 37.84 -0.79 -20.06
N LEU A 188 38.16 0.38 -20.60
CA LEU A 188 39.48 0.71 -21.15
C LEU A 188 40.57 0.80 -20.08
N LEU A 189 40.27 1.43 -18.94
CA LEU A 189 41.18 1.48 -17.79
C LEU A 189 41.48 0.09 -17.22
N LEU A 190 40.50 -0.81 -17.21
CA LEU A 190 40.67 -2.20 -16.76
C LEU A 190 41.47 -3.06 -17.76
N ALA A 191 41.41 -2.75 -19.06
CA ALA A 191 42.20 -3.43 -20.09
C ALA A 191 43.68 -3.01 -20.11
N MET A 192 44.03 -1.88 -19.49
CA MET A 192 45.40 -1.37 -19.37
C MET A 192 46.17 -1.93 -18.15
N VAL A 193 45.52 -2.73 -17.29
CA VAL A 193 46.18 -3.42 -16.18
C VAL A 193 46.54 -4.83 -16.64
N ASP A 194 47.76 -4.99 -17.15
CA ASP A 194 48.30 -6.29 -17.56
C ASP A 194 48.58 -7.17 -16.32
N PRO A 195 48.06 -8.40 -16.22
CA PRO A 195 48.40 -9.31 -15.13
C PRO A 195 49.77 -10.00 -15.29
N ARG A 196 50.54 -9.77 -16.38
CA ARG A 196 51.73 -10.59 -16.67
C ARG A 196 52.89 -9.84 -17.33
N GLU A 197 53.54 -8.89 -16.66
CA GLU A 197 54.97 -8.66 -16.91
C GLU A 197 55.77 -8.38 -15.62
N ASN A 198 56.80 -9.20 -15.42
CA ASN A 198 57.90 -8.99 -14.48
C ASN A 198 58.83 -7.88 -15.01
N ALA A 199 58.45 -6.60 -14.84
CA ALA A 199 59.36 -5.48 -15.04
C ALA A 199 59.34 -4.53 -13.82
N ALA A 200 60.54 -4.16 -13.37
CA ALA A 200 60.82 -3.45 -12.12
C ALA A 200 60.11 -2.08 -12.01
N PRO A 201 59.85 -1.61 -10.77
CA PRO A 201 58.70 -0.81 -10.42
C PRO A 201 58.89 0.69 -10.68
N LYS A 202 57.80 1.38 -11.04
CA LYS A 202 57.58 2.78 -10.65
C LYS A 202 56.24 2.88 -9.95
N ASP A 203 56.32 2.76 -8.63
CA ASP A 203 55.44 3.25 -7.57
C ASP A 203 53.96 3.44 -7.93
N VAL A 204 53.22 2.33 -7.96
CA VAL A 204 51.80 2.34 -7.61
C VAL A 204 51.67 1.61 -6.28
N ASP A 205 51.36 2.37 -5.23
CA ASP A 205 51.21 1.87 -3.86
C ASP A 205 50.09 0.80 -3.79
N PRO A 206 50.40 -0.44 -3.38
CA PRO A 206 49.41 -1.52 -3.21
C PRO A 206 48.27 -1.17 -2.25
N PHE A 207 48.47 -0.25 -1.30
CA PHE A 207 47.40 0.23 -0.41
C PHE A 207 46.39 1.10 -1.13
N MET A 208 46.80 1.87 -2.16
CA MET A 208 45.88 2.64 -3.01
C MET A 208 44.95 1.73 -3.82
N LEU A 209 45.44 0.57 -4.28
CA LEU A 209 44.61 -0.40 -5.02
C LEU A 209 43.62 -1.15 -4.12
N GLN A 210 44.00 -1.49 -2.88
CA GLN A 210 43.07 -2.01 -1.88
C GLN A 210 42.06 -0.96 -1.42
N GLU A 211 42.46 0.30 -1.30
CA GLU A 211 41.56 1.38 -0.90
C GLU A 211 40.58 1.74 -2.02
N VAL A 212 40.99 1.67 -3.29
CA VAL A 212 40.11 1.82 -4.45
C VAL A 212 39.14 0.63 -4.56
N ASP A 213 39.57 -0.62 -4.33
CA ASP A 213 38.66 -1.78 -4.30
C ASP A 213 37.67 -1.71 -3.13
N VAL A 214 38.11 -1.29 -1.93
CA VAL A 214 37.22 -1.11 -0.76
C VAL A 214 36.27 0.07 -0.94
N ARG A 215 36.73 1.21 -1.47
CA ARG A 215 35.88 2.36 -1.80
C ARG A 215 34.96 2.07 -2.98
N PHE A 216 35.36 1.25 -3.94
CA PHE A 216 34.54 0.80 -5.06
C PHE A 216 33.50 -0.23 -4.62
N ARG A 217 33.83 -1.21 -3.76
CA ARG A 217 32.84 -2.11 -3.15
C ARG A 217 31.85 -1.36 -2.27
N LYS A 218 32.31 -0.34 -1.52
CA LYS A 218 31.42 0.57 -0.77
C LYS A 218 30.56 1.42 -1.72
N PHE A 219 31.12 1.98 -2.79
CA PHE A 219 30.39 2.78 -3.77
C PHE A 219 29.37 1.95 -4.57
N VAL A 220 29.72 0.74 -5.02
CA VAL A 220 28.82 -0.20 -5.70
C VAL A 220 27.76 -0.70 -4.75
N SER A 221 28.10 -1.01 -3.49
CA SER A 221 27.10 -1.40 -2.48
C SER A 221 26.18 -0.24 -2.11
N HIS A 222 26.69 0.99 -2.03
CA HIS A 222 25.91 2.20 -1.75
C HIS A 222 25.05 2.61 -2.96
N ALA A 223 25.55 2.46 -4.19
CA ALA A 223 24.81 2.69 -5.43
C ALA A 223 23.77 1.58 -5.69
N TYR A 224 24.00 0.34 -5.25
CA TYR A 224 22.97 -0.72 -5.23
C TYR A 224 21.91 -0.43 -4.16
N LEU A 225 22.32 0.07 -2.99
CA LEU A 225 21.41 0.56 -1.95
C LEU A 225 20.57 1.75 -2.46
N GLU A 226 21.18 2.74 -3.10
CA GLU A 226 20.51 3.92 -3.64
C GLU A 226 19.67 3.62 -4.89
N ALA A 227 20.08 2.67 -5.75
CA ALA A 227 19.25 2.16 -6.84
C ALA A 227 18.05 1.38 -6.28
N SER A 228 18.18 0.70 -5.15
CA SER A 228 17.06 0.03 -4.46
C SER A 228 16.11 1.03 -3.76
N VAL A 229 16.63 2.17 -3.29
CA VAL A 229 15.85 3.31 -2.76
C VAL A 229 15.18 4.10 -3.91
N SER A 230 15.84 4.23 -5.06
CA SER A 230 15.27 4.85 -6.28
C SER A 230 14.27 3.93 -7.00
N LEU A 231 14.43 2.61 -6.91
CA LEU A 231 13.41 1.62 -7.31
C LEU A 231 12.18 1.67 -6.40
N ARG A 232 12.37 2.03 -5.12
CA ARG A 232 11.30 2.34 -4.16
C ARG A 232 10.55 3.62 -4.55
N LYS A 233 11.27 4.67 -4.96
CA LYS A 233 10.70 5.92 -5.53
C LYS A 233 9.97 5.67 -6.87
N LEU A 234 10.46 4.75 -7.71
CA LEU A 234 9.78 4.24 -8.91
C LEU A 234 8.54 3.39 -8.60
N PHE A 235 8.47 2.77 -7.42
CA PHE A 235 7.30 2.01 -6.95
C PHE A 235 6.18 2.96 -6.50
N ASP A 236 6.52 4.03 -5.78
CA ASP A 236 5.61 5.15 -5.45
C ASP A 236 5.22 5.94 -6.70
N ASP A 237 6.16 6.15 -7.63
CA ASP A 237 5.87 6.75 -8.92
C ASP A 237 5.08 5.82 -9.84
N SER A 238 5.02 4.50 -9.63
CA SER A 238 4.13 3.61 -10.40
C SER A 238 2.65 3.85 -10.08
N ILE A 239 2.37 4.34 -8.87
CA ILE A 239 1.04 4.78 -8.42
C ILE A 239 0.75 6.16 -9.04
N LYS A 240 1.72 7.09 -9.04
CA LYS A 240 1.61 8.37 -9.77
C LYS A 240 1.55 8.19 -11.30
N PHE A 241 2.21 7.20 -11.89
CA PHE A 241 2.21 6.92 -13.32
C PHE A 241 0.89 6.27 -13.75
N ARG A 242 0.24 5.49 -12.86
CA ARG A 242 -1.14 5.03 -13.07
C ARG A 242 -2.13 6.18 -12.96
N GLN A 243 -1.89 7.14 -12.06
CA GLN A 243 -2.69 8.36 -11.92
C GLN A 243 -2.50 9.28 -13.13
N ILE A 244 -1.27 9.62 -13.53
CA ILE A 244 -0.93 10.40 -14.73
C ILE A 244 -1.44 9.73 -16.02
N LYS A 245 -1.37 8.40 -16.16
CA LYS A 245 -1.92 7.69 -17.33
C LYS A 245 -3.45 7.65 -17.33
N LEU A 246 -4.09 7.80 -16.17
CA LEU A 246 -5.53 7.97 -16.03
C LEU A 246 -5.93 9.43 -16.31
N ASP A 247 -5.18 10.40 -15.79
CA ASP A 247 -5.37 11.84 -15.96
C ASP A 247 -5.13 12.27 -17.41
N CYS A 248 -4.11 11.74 -18.08
CA CYS A 248 -3.91 11.93 -19.53
C CYS A 248 -5.03 11.30 -20.38
N ARG A 249 -5.66 10.21 -19.91
CA ARG A 249 -6.81 9.59 -20.59
C ARG A 249 -8.12 10.34 -20.33
N LEU A 250 -8.25 11.02 -19.19
CA LEU A 250 -9.38 11.88 -18.85
C LEU A 250 -9.27 13.25 -19.56
N ALA A 251 -8.08 13.87 -19.56
CA ALA A 251 -7.80 15.10 -20.31
C ALA A 251 -7.93 14.93 -21.84
N ALA A 252 -7.63 13.75 -22.38
CA ALA A 252 -7.87 13.42 -23.79
C ALA A 252 -9.36 13.20 -24.10
N LYS A 253 -10.19 12.89 -23.10
CA LYS A 253 -11.65 12.74 -23.24
C LYS A 253 -12.38 14.08 -23.12
N ASP A 254 -11.91 14.97 -22.25
CA ASP A 254 -12.47 16.32 -22.09
C ASP A 254 -12.16 17.23 -23.30
N LYS A 255 -11.05 16.99 -24.01
CA LYS A 255 -10.77 17.65 -25.30
C LYS A 255 -11.68 17.22 -26.45
N VAL A 256 -12.36 16.08 -26.35
CA VAL A 256 -13.30 15.58 -27.38
C VAL A 256 -14.73 16.02 -27.09
N LEU A 257 -15.03 16.48 -25.87
CA LEU A 257 -16.38 16.91 -25.45
C LEU A 257 -16.59 18.44 -25.41
N ASN A 258 -15.53 19.24 -25.51
CA ASN A 258 -15.58 20.71 -25.42
C ASN A 258 -15.33 21.47 -26.75
N SER A 259 -15.48 20.85 -27.92
CA SER A 259 -15.59 21.60 -29.18
C SER A 259 -17.06 21.96 -29.43
N SER A 260 -17.44 23.20 -29.12
CA SER A 260 -18.76 23.76 -29.39
C SER A 260 -19.03 23.97 -30.89
N PRO A 261 -20.32 24.04 -31.29
CA PRO A 261 -20.75 23.96 -32.68
C PRO A 261 -20.82 25.35 -33.33
N THR A 262 -20.41 25.47 -34.59
CA THR A 262 -20.81 26.59 -35.45
C THR A 262 -21.20 26.08 -36.84
N GLU A 263 -22.37 26.56 -37.25
CA GLU A 263 -23.14 26.27 -38.45
C GLU A 263 -22.45 26.76 -39.73
N VAL A 264 -22.62 26.05 -40.85
CA VAL A 264 -23.12 26.64 -42.12
C VAL A 264 -23.84 25.54 -42.92
N ALA A 265 -25.01 25.91 -43.43
CA ALA A 265 -25.95 25.11 -44.19
C ALA A 265 -25.55 24.81 -45.65
N GLY A 266 -26.10 23.71 -46.17
CA GLY A 266 -26.71 23.65 -47.50
C GLY A 266 -25.88 23.12 -48.68
N LYS A 267 -26.14 21.89 -49.13
CA LYS A 267 -26.86 21.58 -50.39
C LYS A 267 -26.84 20.07 -50.69
N ARG A 268 -27.98 19.61 -51.20
CA ARG A 268 -28.19 18.30 -51.84
C ARG A 268 -27.36 18.23 -53.13
N ASP A 269 -26.77 17.07 -53.43
CA ASP A 269 -27.11 16.38 -54.68
C ASP A 269 -26.63 14.92 -54.73
N ARG A 270 -27.36 14.15 -55.54
CA ARG A 270 -27.22 12.73 -55.87
C ARG A 270 -26.01 12.49 -56.76
N SER A 271 -25.31 11.36 -56.56
CA SER A 271 -25.10 10.34 -57.61
C SER A 271 -24.18 9.22 -57.13
N ASP A 272 -24.68 7.98 -57.25
CA ASP A 272 -23.90 6.78 -57.52
C ASP A 272 -22.98 7.00 -58.72
N ASP A 273 -21.72 6.58 -58.57
CA ASP A 273 -20.92 5.84 -59.57
C ASP A 273 -19.43 6.05 -59.27
N THR A 274 -18.79 5.04 -58.69
CA THR A 274 -17.63 4.35 -59.30
C THR A 274 -16.98 3.39 -58.31
N TYR A 275 -17.47 2.16 -58.38
CA TYR A 275 -16.66 0.97 -58.20
C TYR A 275 -15.40 1.03 -59.09
N LYS A 276 -14.27 0.60 -58.51
CA LYS A 276 -13.01 0.12 -59.12
C LYS A 276 -11.77 1.01 -58.98
N ALA A 277 -10.72 0.29 -58.56
CA ALA A 277 -9.29 0.58 -58.68
C ALA A 277 -8.65 1.45 -57.57
N CYS A 278 -8.21 0.81 -56.49
CA CYS A 278 -6.79 0.44 -56.33
C CYS A 278 -6.52 0.03 -54.87
N SER A 279 -6.87 -1.21 -54.54
CA SER A 279 -6.22 -1.90 -53.42
C SER A 279 -4.89 -2.45 -53.94
N LYS A 280 -3.76 -1.93 -53.43
CA LYS A 280 -2.46 -2.61 -53.48
C LYS A 280 -1.50 -1.94 -52.48
N ASN A 281 -0.82 -2.80 -51.72
CA ASN A 281 0.40 -2.53 -50.93
C ASN A 281 0.29 -1.93 -49.52
N LYS A 282 -0.55 -2.50 -48.64
CA LYS A 282 -0.19 -2.60 -47.21
C LYS A 282 -0.62 -3.94 -46.62
N ARG A 283 0.31 -4.92 -46.64
CA ARG A 283 0.39 -6.08 -45.72
C ARG A 283 1.52 -7.03 -46.15
N ARG A 284 2.74 -6.81 -45.66
CA ARG A 284 3.77 -7.87 -45.52
C ARG A 284 4.67 -7.51 -44.36
N PHE A 285 4.42 -8.07 -43.17
CA PHE A 285 5.44 -8.46 -42.18
C PHE A 285 4.73 -9.30 -41.11
N GLY A 286 5.01 -10.60 -41.11
CA GLY A 286 4.42 -11.56 -40.15
C GLY A 286 4.17 -12.95 -40.71
N LYS A 287 5.16 -13.60 -41.35
CA LYS A 287 5.09 -15.03 -41.72
C LYS A 287 6.45 -15.70 -41.53
N GLY A 288 6.45 -16.90 -40.92
CA GLY A 288 7.64 -17.68 -40.54
C GLY A 288 8.46 -18.29 -41.70
N LEU A 289 9.43 -19.13 -41.32
CA LEU A 289 10.38 -19.82 -42.21
C LEU A 289 9.68 -20.80 -43.18
N CYS A 290 10.20 -20.93 -44.41
CA CYS A 290 9.67 -21.88 -45.39
C CYS A 290 10.23 -23.29 -45.14
N TYR A 291 9.38 -24.21 -44.70
CA TYR A 291 9.77 -25.61 -44.48
C TYR A 291 10.09 -26.35 -45.79
N ASP A 292 9.42 -26.03 -46.91
CA ASP A 292 9.75 -26.63 -48.22
C ASP A 292 11.16 -26.22 -48.69
N PHE A 293 11.63 -25.03 -48.30
CA PHE A 293 12.99 -24.57 -48.60
C PHE A 293 14.03 -25.24 -47.72
N LEU A 294 13.73 -25.40 -46.41
CA LEU A 294 14.57 -26.20 -45.50
C LEU A 294 14.68 -27.67 -45.95
N ALA A 295 13.64 -28.20 -46.58
CA ALA A 295 13.62 -29.55 -47.14
C ALA A 295 14.17 -29.64 -48.59
N GLY A 296 14.62 -28.54 -49.20
CA GLY A 296 15.18 -28.51 -50.56
C GLY A 296 14.17 -28.70 -51.70
N LYS A 297 12.87 -28.61 -51.43
CA LYS A 297 11.77 -28.87 -52.39
C LYS A 297 11.06 -27.61 -52.88
N CYS A 298 11.44 -26.43 -52.40
CA CYS A 298 10.78 -25.18 -52.77
C CYS A 298 11.20 -24.70 -54.17
N GLN A 299 10.31 -24.83 -55.15
CA GLN A 299 10.51 -24.30 -56.52
C GLN A 299 10.12 -22.82 -56.67
N ARG A 300 9.62 -22.18 -55.60
CA ARG A 300 9.06 -20.82 -55.63
C ARG A 300 10.10 -19.71 -55.46
N GLY A 301 11.35 -20.04 -55.14
CA GLY A 301 12.46 -19.09 -55.00
C GLY A 301 12.13 -17.89 -54.10
N ASP A 302 12.56 -16.69 -54.50
CA ASP A 302 12.35 -15.43 -53.77
C ASP A 302 10.89 -14.96 -53.78
N ASN A 303 10.03 -15.57 -54.61
CA ASN A 303 8.60 -15.33 -54.63
C ASN A 303 7.84 -16.16 -53.58
N CYS A 304 8.54 -17.00 -52.79
CA CYS A 304 7.92 -17.75 -51.70
C CYS A 304 7.39 -16.81 -50.60
N LYS A 305 6.17 -17.07 -50.11
CA LYS A 305 5.53 -16.22 -49.08
C LYS A 305 6.15 -16.35 -47.68
N PHE A 306 7.13 -17.24 -47.51
CA PHE A 306 7.78 -17.62 -46.26
C PHE A 306 9.31 -17.43 -46.39
N MET A 307 10.00 -17.14 -45.29
CA MET A 307 11.43 -16.76 -45.33
C MET A 307 12.37 -17.92 -45.67
N HIS A 308 13.32 -17.68 -46.58
CA HIS A 308 14.39 -18.60 -46.99
C HIS A 308 15.74 -18.10 -46.43
N SER A 309 16.05 -18.38 -45.16
CA SER A 309 17.35 -18.02 -44.56
C SER A 309 18.22 -19.25 -44.36
N LYS A 310 19.45 -19.26 -44.92
CA LYS A 310 20.44 -20.34 -44.77
C LYS A 310 20.97 -20.43 -43.33
N PRO A 311 21.20 -21.64 -42.77
CA PRO A 311 21.74 -21.82 -41.42
C PRO A 311 23.25 -22.14 -41.46
N ASP A 312 24.13 -21.12 -41.43
CA ASP A 312 25.59 -21.35 -41.43
C ASP A 312 26.27 -21.24 -40.05
N SER A 313 25.54 -21.42 -38.94
CA SER A 313 26.16 -21.27 -37.60
C SER A 313 25.74 -22.29 -36.54
N ALA A 314 25.18 -23.45 -36.91
CA ALA A 314 24.71 -24.45 -35.95
C ALA A 314 25.71 -25.59 -35.62
N LYS A 315 26.87 -25.69 -36.30
CA LYS A 315 27.80 -26.83 -36.12
C LYS A 315 28.91 -26.65 -35.06
N ASN A 316 29.12 -25.44 -34.52
CA ASN A 316 30.24 -25.19 -33.59
C ASN A 316 29.87 -25.17 -32.09
N GLN A 317 28.59 -25.30 -31.72
CA GLN A 317 28.18 -25.28 -30.31
C GLN A 317 28.00 -26.68 -29.69
N ALA A 318 27.77 -27.72 -30.51
CA ALA A 318 27.63 -29.10 -30.00
C ALA A 318 28.97 -29.75 -29.57
N SER A 319 30.11 -29.28 -30.07
CA SER A 319 31.43 -29.87 -29.77
C SER A 319 32.13 -29.29 -28.53
N ARG A 320 31.65 -28.16 -27.98
CA ARG A 320 32.17 -27.56 -26.74
C ARG A 320 31.46 -28.08 -25.48
N ALA A 321 30.14 -28.30 -25.53
CA ALA A 321 29.38 -28.82 -24.40
C ALA A 321 29.72 -30.27 -24.01
N ALA A 322 30.25 -31.08 -24.94
CA ALA A 322 30.65 -32.46 -24.67
C ALA A 322 32.02 -32.61 -23.97
N LYS A 323 32.83 -31.54 -23.90
CA LYS A 323 34.15 -31.58 -23.24
C LYS A 323 34.12 -31.11 -21.78
N ASP A 324 33.19 -30.23 -21.42
CA ASP A 324 33.10 -29.69 -20.06
C ASP A 324 32.39 -30.65 -19.08
N ASN A 325 31.53 -31.55 -19.57
CA ASN A 325 30.82 -32.53 -18.74
C ASN A 325 31.67 -33.74 -18.29
N LYS A 326 32.91 -33.87 -18.76
CA LYS A 326 33.80 -35.01 -18.39
C LYS A 326 34.77 -34.70 -17.27
N LYS A 327 34.79 -33.46 -16.74
CA LYS A 327 35.71 -33.03 -15.66
C LYS A 327 35.08 -32.96 -14.26
N LEU A 328 33.78 -33.23 -14.11
CA LEU A 328 33.07 -33.09 -12.82
C LEU A 328 32.75 -34.41 -12.09
N VAL A 329 33.23 -35.57 -12.58
CA VAL A 329 32.88 -36.89 -11.99
C VAL A 329 34.06 -37.60 -11.29
N THR A 330 35.24 -36.99 -11.18
CA THR A 330 36.38 -37.66 -10.52
C THR A 330 37.16 -36.74 -9.60
N SER A 331 36.68 -36.59 -8.36
CA SER A 331 37.53 -36.59 -7.14
C SER A 331 36.64 -36.33 -5.92
N GLY A 332 36.35 -37.40 -5.18
CA GLY A 332 35.77 -37.29 -3.84
C GLY A 332 36.78 -36.70 -2.85
N SER A 333 36.32 -35.81 -1.99
CA SER A 333 36.97 -35.46 -0.72
C SER A 333 35.87 -35.09 0.29
N PRO A 334 35.84 -35.69 1.49
CA PRO A 334 34.78 -35.45 2.46
C PRO A 334 35.06 -34.15 3.23
N GLY A 335 34.25 -33.13 2.97
CA GLY A 335 34.33 -31.83 3.62
C GLY A 335 33.11 -30.95 3.30
N GLN A 336 31.91 -31.43 3.64
CA GLN A 336 30.64 -30.72 3.41
C GLN A 336 29.93 -30.11 4.66
N PRO A 337 30.59 -29.44 5.62
CA PRO A 337 29.85 -28.61 6.60
C PRO A 337 29.48 -27.20 6.09
N SER A 338 30.13 -26.65 5.04
CA SER A 338 30.06 -25.21 4.76
C SER A 338 28.75 -24.74 4.13
N ILE A 339 28.16 -25.52 3.21
CA ILE A 339 26.99 -25.09 2.42
C ILE A 339 25.76 -24.85 3.32
N ILE A 340 25.56 -25.69 4.33
CA ILE A 340 24.41 -25.59 5.23
C ILE A 340 24.60 -24.43 6.22
N SER A 341 25.82 -24.22 6.70
CA SER A 341 26.19 -23.05 7.51
C SER A 341 25.97 -21.75 6.75
N ASP A 342 26.39 -21.70 5.48
CA ASP A 342 26.20 -20.55 4.59
C ASP A 342 24.72 -20.30 4.28
N MET A 343 23.93 -21.36 4.12
CA MET A 343 22.47 -21.28 3.96
C MET A 343 21.78 -20.80 5.22
N TRP A 344 22.17 -21.29 6.40
CA TRP A 344 21.64 -20.80 7.66
C TRP A 344 22.00 -19.33 7.86
N GLY A 345 23.22 -18.94 7.48
CA GLY A 345 23.66 -17.54 7.44
C GLY A 345 22.82 -16.68 6.51
N LEU A 346 22.56 -17.12 5.28
CA LEU A 346 21.76 -16.39 4.29
C LEU A 346 20.27 -16.33 4.68
N ALA A 347 19.71 -17.44 5.16
CA ALA A 347 18.34 -17.52 5.64
C ALA A 347 18.14 -16.66 6.89
N SER A 348 19.06 -16.72 7.87
CA SER A 348 19.04 -15.89 9.07
C SER A 348 19.22 -14.41 8.74
N LYS A 349 20.12 -14.07 7.81
CA LYS A 349 20.30 -12.70 7.32
C LYS A 349 19.03 -12.18 6.63
N THR A 350 18.42 -12.99 5.75
CA THR A 350 17.17 -12.61 5.06
C THR A 350 16.01 -12.47 6.04
N LEU A 351 15.92 -13.35 7.04
CA LEU A 351 14.91 -13.28 8.10
C LEU A 351 15.10 -12.01 8.94
N LYS A 352 16.34 -11.70 9.32
CA LYS A 352 16.71 -10.52 10.11
C LYS A 352 16.48 -9.22 9.33
N GLU A 353 16.83 -9.16 8.04
CA GLU A 353 16.52 -8.02 7.18
C GLU A 353 15.01 -7.84 6.96
N CYS A 354 14.26 -8.95 6.89
CA CYS A 354 12.79 -8.90 6.85
C CYS A 354 12.20 -8.44 8.19
N GLU A 355 12.78 -8.84 9.32
CA GLU A 355 12.41 -8.40 10.67
C GLU A 355 12.69 -6.92 10.87
N GLU A 356 13.89 -6.46 10.52
CA GLU A 356 14.30 -5.07 10.63
C GLU A 356 13.44 -4.18 9.73
N LYS A 357 13.18 -4.58 8.47
CA LYS A 357 12.26 -3.86 7.58
C LYS A 357 10.81 -3.90 8.06
N GLN A 358 10.35 -5.00 8.65
CA GLN A 358 9.00 -5.08 9.17
C GLN A 358 8.85 -4.28 10.46
N ALA A 359 9.86 -4.24 11.31
CA ALA A 359 9.92 -3.38 12.48
C ALA A 359 9.96 -1.91 12.07
N GLU A 360 10.74 -1.55 11.04
CA GLU A 360 10.76 -0.22 10.45
C GLU A 360 9.41 0.14 9.79
N GLU A 361 8.78 -0.77 9.04
CA GLU A 361 7.41 -0.59 8.52
C GLU A 361 6.38 -0.47 9.64
N LEU A 362 6.54 -1.22 10.74
CA LEU A 362 5.69 -1.13 11.92
C LEU A 362 5.85 0.23 12.57
N LEU A 363 7.10 0.69 12.78
CA LEU A 363 7.43 2.00 13.33
C LEU A 363 6.92 3.11 12.44
N THR A 364 7.05 2.98 11.11
CA THR A 364 6.52 3.95 10.14
C THR A 364 4.98 3.94 10.09
N LEU A 365 4.33 2.77 10.26
CA LEU A 365 2.88 2.67 10.39
C LEU A 365 2.38 3.25 11.71
N VAL A 366 3.09 2.99 12.81
CA VAL A 366 2.86 3.49 14.17
C VAL A 366 2.99 5.02 14.17
N ASP A 367 4.07 5.55 13.58
CA ASP A 367 4.30 6.98 13.39
C ASP A 367 3.28 7.63 12.45
N GLY A 368 2.94 6.99 11.33
CA GLY A 368 1.91 7.44 10.41
C GLY A 368 0.48 7.36 10.98
N MET A 369 0.27 6.57 12.03
CA MET A 369 -0.98 6.47 12.78
C MET A 369 -1.01 7.37 14.03
N GLY A 370 0.06 8.12 14.30
CA GLY A 370 0.14 8.99 15.48
C GLY A 370 0.26 8.25 16.82
N VAL A 371 0.57 6.95 16.80
CA VAL A 371 0.92 6.20 18.01
C VAL A 371 2.42 6.47 18.24
N ASP A 372 2.80 7.14 19.32
CA ASP A 372 4.21 7.41 19.59
C ASP A 372 4.94 6.08 19.85
N SER A 373 5.99 5.77 19.07
CA SER A 373 6.97 4.77 19.50
C SER A 373 7.80 5.38 20.64
N VAL A 374 7.35 5.19 21.88
CA VAL A 374 8.08 5.61 23.09
C VAL A 374 9.12 4.55 23.45
N VAL A 375 9.99 4.17 22.50
CA VAL A 375 11.19 3.38 22.83
C VAL A 375 12.29 4.26 23.46
N ASN A 376 12.12 5.58 23.44
CA ASN A 376 13.04 6.51 24.10
C ASN A 376 12.45 7.05 25.41
N GLN A 377 12.81 6.38 26.51
CA GLN A 377 12.70 6.88 27.89
C GLN A 377 13.37 8.27 28.10
N SER A 378 14.15 8.76 27.13
CA SER A 378 14.85 10.04 27.17
C SER A 378 13.97 11.28 26.94
N ARG A 379 12.68 11.15 26.58
CA ARG A 379 11.75 12.30 26.46
C ARG A 379 10.95 12.62 27.74
N VAL A 380 11.20 11.92 28.85
CA VAL A 380 10.56 12.20 30.15
C VAL A 380 11.06 13.52 30.79
N ALA A 381 12.07 14.18 30.22
CA ALA A 381 12.74 15.34 30.83
C ALA A 381 11.96 16.68 30.79
N ASN A 382 10.85 16.80 30.04
CA ASN A 382 10.06 18.05 29.95
C ASN A 382 8.58 17.79 30.25
N ARG A 383 8.24 17.43 31.50
CA ARG A 383 6.85 17.48 31.97
C ARG A 383 6.50 18.92 32.37
N SER A 384 5.39 19.45 31.84
CA SER A 384 4.81 20.69 32.32
C SER A 384 4.24 20.44 33.72
N SER A 385 4.58 21.30 34.67
CA SER A 385 4.09 21.21 36.05
C SER A 385 2.56 21.20 36.14
N LYS A 386 1.87 21.78 35.13
CA LYS A 386 0.41 21.77 35.05
C LYS A 386 -0.15 20.39 34.75
N VAL A 387 0.34 19.71 33.71
CA VAL A 387 -0.20 18.40 33.30
C VAL A 387 0.07 17.34 34.37
N GLU A 388 1.23 17.43 35.04
CA GLU A 388 1.55 16.61 36.20
C GLU A 388 0.56 16.83 37.34
N ALA A 389 0.24 18.09 37.69
CA ALA A 389 -0.77 18.40 38.70
C ALA A 389 -2.18 17.86 38.34
N LEU A 390 -2.56 17.91 37.05
CA LEU A 390 -3.82 17.29 36.58
C LEU A 390 -3.80 15.76 36.76
N GLY A 391 -2.66 15.14 36.42
CA GLY A 391 -2.41 13.71 36.58
C GLY A 391 -2.47 13.26 38.04
N GLU A 392 -1.85 14.01 38.96
CA GLU A 392 -1.91 13.74 40.40
C GLU A 392 -3.34 13.87 40.93
N ALA A 393 -4.08 14.90 40.52
CA ALA A 393 -5.46 15.11 40.94
C ALA A 393 -6.35 13.92 40.56
N ILE A 394 -6.27 13.45 39.31
CA ILE A 394 -7.06 12.29 38.90
C ILE A 394 -6.58 11.00 39.54
N GLN A 395 -5.27 10.80 39.76
CA GLN A 395 -4.76 9.62 40.46
C GLN A 395 -5.29 9.52 41.88
N ARG A 396 -5.36 10.65 42.60
CA ARG A 396 -5.98 10.69 43.94
C ARG A 396 -7.44 10.26 43.88
N VAL A 397 -8.23 10.84 42.97
CA VAL A 397 -9.66 10.51 42.83
C VAL A 397 -9.85 9.04 42.42
N VAL A 398 -9.05 8.54 41.46
CA VAL A 398 -9.07 7.13 41.05
C VAL A 398 -8.72 6.22 42.23
N GLY A 399 -7.73 6.59 43.06
CA GLY A 399 -7.37 5.85 44.27
C GLY A 399 -8.52 5.78 45.28
N LEU A 400 -9.20 6.91 45.52
CA LEU A 400 -10.38 6.99 46.39
C LEU A 400 -11.52 6.09 45.88
N ILE A 401 -11.87 6.20 44.60
CA ILE A 401 -12.92 5.35 44.00
C ILE A 401 -12.51 3.88 44.05
N SER A 402 -11.26 3.57 43.74
CA SER A 402 -10.74 2.19 43.75
C SER A 402 -10.81 1.54 45.14
N ALA A 403 -10.73 2.32 46.22
CA ALA A 403 -10.85 1.85 47.60
C ALA A 403 -12.31 1.84 48.11
N SER A 404 -13.25 2.40 47.36
CA SER A 404 -14.67 2.49 47.72
C SER A 404 -15.48 1.29 47.20
N HIS A 405 -16.76 1.22 47.60
CA HIS A 405 -17.71 0.24 47.07
C HIS A 405 -17.89 0.35 45.54
N VAL A 406 -17.84 1.56 44.97
CA VAL A 406 -17.91 1.77 43.51
C VAL A 406 -16.77 1.06 42.80
N GLY A 407 -15.55 1.14 43.35
CA GLY A 407 -14.39 0.43 42.81
C GLY A 407 -14.53 -1.08 42.88
N GLU A 408 -15.18 -1.60 43.92
CA GLU A 408 -15.48 -3.04 44.06
C GLU A 408 -16.53 -3.50 43.05
N GLU A 409 -17.63 -2.77 42.89
CA GLU A 409 -18.67 -3.05 41.89
C GLU A 409 -18.10 -3.07 40.45
N ILE A 410 -17.24 -2.10 40.12
CA ILE A 410 -16.60 -2.06 38.80
C ILE A 410 -15.63 -3.24 38.62
N ARG A 411 -14.87 -3.65 39.65
CA ARG A 411 -14.01 -4.84 39.57
C ARG A 411 -14.81 -6.12 39.35
N ASN A 412 -15.91 -6.28 40.07
CA ASN A 412 -16.83 -7.39 39.90
C ASN A 412 -17.38 -7.41 38.48
N TRP A 413 -17.78 -6.25 37.95
CA TRP A 413 -18.26 -6.11 36.57
C TRP A 413 -17.18 -6.42 35.51
N ILE A 414 -15.93 -6.02 35.70
CA ILE A 414 -14.81 -6.35 34.79
C ILE A 414 -14.61 -7.87 34.69
N SER A 415 -14.88 -8.61 35.76
CA SER A 415 -14.74 -10.08 35.79
C SER A 415 -15.81 -10.82 34.98
N LEU A 416 -16.93 -10.15 34.67
CA LEU A 416 -18.04 -10.71 33.90
C LEU A 416 -17.68 -10.85 32.41
N SER A 417 -18.32 -11.81 31.74
CA SER A 417 -18.30 -11.87 30.28
C SER A 417 -19.05 -10.68 29.66
N ARG A 418 -18.80 -10.39 28.38
CA ARG A 418 -19.46 -9.27 27.67
C ARG A 418 -20.99 -9.37 27.70
N ASP A 419 -21.55 -10.58 27.58
CA ASP A 419 -23.00 -10.79 27.60
C ASP A 419 -23.60 -10.61 29.00
N GLN A 420 -22.86 -11.02 30.05
CA GLN A 420 -23.23 -10.75 31.44
C GLN A 420 -23.13 -9.25 31.77
N GLN A 421 -22.11 -8.55 31.26
CA GLN A 421 -22.01 -7.09 31.38
C GLN A 421 -23.21 -6.38 30.74
N ALA A 422 -23.67 -6.86 29.57
CA ALA A 422 -24.85 -6.32 28.89
C ALA A 422 -26.17 -6.48 29.67
N GLN A 423 -26.23 -7.46 30.57
CA GLN A 423 -27.39 -7.72 31.44
C GLN A 423 -27.25 -7.06 32.81
N SER A 424 -26.08 -6.50 33.13
CA SER A 424 -25.81 -5.88 34.42
C SER A 424 -26.49 -4.52 34.53
N HIS A 425 -27.06 -4.25 35.72
CA HIS A 425 -27.63 -2.95 36.07
C HIS A 425 -26.68 -2.08 36.91
N MET A 426 -25.44 -2.54 37.15
CA MET A 426 -24.47 -1.89 38.06
C MET A 426 -24.26 -0.39 37.78
N TRP A 427 -24.23 0.01 36.50
CA TRP A 427 -24.05 1.42 36.15
C TRP A 427 -25.16 2.34 36.66
N GLU A 428 -26.39 1.83 36.86
CA GLU A 428 -27.49 2.62 37.44
C GLU A 428 -27.20 2.99 38.90
N ASP A 429 -26.51 2.11 39.63
CA ASP A 429 -26.21 2.28 41.05
C ASP A 429 -25.02 3.22 41.28
N VAL A 430 -24.00 3.19 40.40
CA VAL A 430 -22.75 3.93 40.60
C VAL A 430 -22.63 5.23 39.80
N LYS A 431 -23.43 5.44 38.74
CA LYS A 431 -23.25 6.60 37.83
C LYS A 431 -23.36 7.95 38.55
N SER A 432 -24.29 8.10 39.48
CA SER A 432 -24.52 9.36 40.20
C SER A 432 -23.30 9.77 41.03
N GLU A 433 -22.66 8.79 41.66
CA GLU A 433 -21.44 9.00 42.42
C GLU A 433 -20.24 9.32 41.51
N LEU A 434 -20.09 8.61 40.39
CA LEU A 434 -19.07 8.93 39.37
C LEU A 434 -19.22 10.35 38.82
N HIS A 435 -20.45 10.81 38.59
CA HIS A 435 -20.73 12.20 38.22
C HIS A 435 -20.28 13.19 39.31
N SER A 436 -20.54 12.89 40.58
CA SER A 436 -20.11 13.72 41.72
C SER A 436 -18.58 13.84 41.78
N TYR A 437 -17.86 12.72 41.63
CA TYR A 437 -16.39 12.72 41.57
C TYR A 437 -15.87 13.52 40.37
N ALA A 438 -16.46 13.34 39.18
CA ALA A 438 -16.08 14.09 37.99
C ALA A 438 -16.34 15.61 38.15
N ASP A 439 -17.42 16.01 38.81
CA ASP A 439 -17.74 17.40 39.08
C ASP A 439 -16.75 18.05 40.07
N SER A 440 -16.32 17.31 41.09
CA SER A 440 -15.27 17.76 42.01
C SER A 440 -13.93 17.91 41.29
N LEU A 441 -13.53 16.90 40.52
CA LEU A 441 -12.29 16.91 39.74
C LEU A 441 -12.28 18.04 38.70
N ARG A 442 -13.43 18.32 38.08
CA ARG A 442 -13.60 19.44 37.13
C ARG A 442 -13.27 20.79 37.78
N ARG A 443 -13.80 21.05 38.99
CA ARG A 443 -13.52 22.29 39.73
C ARG A 443 -12.05 22.42 40.08
N GLU A 444 -11.42 21.32 40.51
CA GLU A 444 -9.99 21.29 40.81
C GLU A 444 -9.12 21.54 39.57
N TRP A 445 -9.42 20.88 38.45
CA TRP A 445 -8.72 21.10 37.18
C TRP A 445 -8.87 22.54 36.68
N ALA A 446 -10.07 23.11 36.81
CA ALA A 446 -10.32 24.51 36.47
C ALA A 446 -9.50 25.48 37.35
N GLN A 447 -9.36 25.19 38.64
CA GLN A 447 -8.50 25.96 39.55
C GLN A 447 -7.02 25.85 39.19
N ILE A 448 -6.51 24.63 38.93
CA ILE A 448 -5.11 24.38 38.52
C ILE A 448 -4.78 25.19 37.25
N LEU A 449 -5.68 25.16 36.27
CA LEU A 449 -5.50 25.80 34.98
C LEU A 449 -5.92 27.28 34.96
N LYS A 450 -6.50 27.79 36.05
CA LYS A 450 -7.01 29.16 36.19
C LYS A 450 -8.03 29.52 35.09
N VAL A 451 -8.96 28.61 34.82
CA VAL A 451 -10.05 28.78 33.85
C VAL A 451 -11.42 28.55 34.49
N SER A 452 -12.49 28.97 33.81
CA SER A 452 -13.85 28.71 34.25
C SER A 452 -14.20 27.22 34.09
N ASP A 453 -14.90 26.65 35.08
CA ASP A 453 -15.53 25.33 35.00
C ASP A 453 -16.96 25.39 34.43
N GLN A 454 -17.51 26.59 34.23
CA GLN A 454 -18.86 26.80 33.74
C GLN A 454 -18.97 26.56 32.23
N LYS A 455 -20.19 26.22 31.80
CA LYS A 455 -20.58 26.23 30.39
C LYS A 455 -20.78 27.68 29.99
N VAL A 456 -20.18 28.12 28.89
CA VAL A 456 -20.32 29.51 28.41
C VAL A 456 -21.68 29.74 27.78
N ASN A 457 -22.21 28.75 27.05
CA ASN A 457 -23.52 28.85 26.39
C ASN A 457 -24.62 28.09 27.14
N VAL A 458 -25.76 28.76 27.29
CA VAL A 458 -27.03 28.14 27.72
C VAL A 458 -27.42 27.10 26.67
N GLY A 459 -27.16 25.82 26.96
CA GLY A 459 -27.47 24.69 26.08
C GLY A 459 -26.28 24.03 25.37
N GLY A 460 -25.04 24.43 25.66
CA GLY A 460 -23.84 23.66 25.28
C GLY A 460 -23.58 22.52 26.26
N ASP A 461 -23.33 21.31 25.75
CA ASP A 461 -23.05 20.15 26.62
C ASP A 461 -21.57 20.12 27.07
N ILE A 462 -20.66 20.67 26.25
CA ILE A 462 -19.20 20.58 26.39
C ILE A 462 -18.60 21.69 27.26
N ARG A 463 -17.57 21.36 28.05
CA ARG A 463 -16.75 22.30 28.83
C ARG A 463 -15.57 22.83 28.00
N ALA A 464 -15.87 23.58 26.96
CA ALA A 464 -14.87 24.00 25.97
C ALA A 464 -13.66 24.78 26.54
N PRO A 465 -13.84 25.76 27.45
CA PRO A 465 -12.70 26.49 28.03
C PRO A 465 -11.74 25.58 28.80
N LEU A 466 -12.27 24.64 29.59
CA LEU A 466 -11.47 23.69 30.35
C LEU A 466 -10.71 22.75 29.41
N MET A 467 -11.38 22.14 28.43
CA MET A 467 -10.74 21.26 27.45
C MET A 467 -9.64 21.98 26.67
N LYS A 468 -9.86 23.24 26.27
CA LYS A 468 -8.85 24.07 25.59
C LYS A 468 -7.60 24.21 26.47
N ALA A 469 -7.77 24.60 27.72
CA ALA A 469 -6.66 24.82 28.65
C ALA A 469 -5.88 23.54 28.95
N VAL A 470 -6.56 22.40 29.09
CA VAL A 470 -5.93 21.09 29.25
C VAL A 470 -5.07 20.76 28.01
N LEU A 471 -5.62 20.90 26.81
CA LEU A 471 -4.91 20.61 25.57
C LEU A 471 -3.73 21.57 25.35
N GLN A 472 -3.86 22.84 25.73
CA GLN A 472 -2.76 23.81 25.68
C GLN A 472 -1.63 23.43 26.64
N ALA A 473 -1.95 23.01 27.86
CA ALA A 473 -0.96 22.50 28.80
C ALA A 473 -0.25 21.25 28.25
N MET A 474 -0.99 20.34 27.59
CA MET A 474 -0.40 19.16 26.93
C MET A 474 0.45 19.52 25.71
N GLN A 475 0.10 20.58 24.98
CA GLN A 475 0.88 21.05 23.82
C GLN A 475 2.29 21.50 24.23
N GLU A 476 2.47 22.01 25.46
CA GLU A 476 3.79 22.39 26.01
C GLU A 476 4.75 21.18 26.12
N GLU A 477 4.23 19.96 26.13
CA GLU A 477 5.00 18.71 26.32
C GLU A 477 5.25 17.92 25.04
N THR A 478 4.69 18.35 23.89
CA THR A 478 4.80 17.63 22.62
C THR A 478 4.99 18.56 21.43
N ASP A 479 5.87 18.16 20.52
CA ASP A 479 6.08 18.86 19.24
C ASP A 479 4.92 18.61 18.25
N ARG A 480 4.10 17.58 18.49
CA ARG A 480 2.97 17.26 17.62
C ARG A 480 1.83 18.25 17.87
N PRO A 481 1.21 18.80 16.81
CA PRO A 481 0.12 19.76 16.98
C PRO A 481 -1.11 19.09 17.61
N LEU A 482 -1.70 19.77 18.58
CA LEU A 482 -2.99 19.46 19.20
C LEU A 482 -4.07 20.42 18.67
N ASP A 483 -5.28 19.92 18.52
CA ASP A 483 -6.40 20.66 17.93
C ASP A 483 -7.14 21.50 18.98
N TYR A 484 -6.41 22.16 19.89
CA TYR A 484 -6.99 23.03 20.91
C TYR A 484 -7.73 24.25 20.33
N PRO A 485 -7.35 24.85 19.18
CA PRO A 485 -8.10 25.97 18.59
C PRO A 485 -9.53 25.58 18.18
N PHE A 486 -9.79 24.28 17.93
CA PHE A 486 -11.14 23.80 17.68
C PHE A 486 -12.11 24.10 18.82
N MET A 487 -11.63 24.14 20.06
CA MET A 487 -12.48 24.39 21.22
C MET A 487 -13.07 25.81 21.23
N ASP A 488 -12.42 26.78 20.58
CA ASP A 488 -12.98 28.13 20.39
C ASP A 488 -14.22 28.11 19.49
N LEU A 489 -14.25 27.20 18.51
CA LEU A 489 -15.40 27.00 17.63
C LEU A 489 -16.53 26.25 18.34
N VAL A 490 -16.20 25.30 19.24
CA VAL A 490 -17.21 24.62 20.05
C VAL A 490 -17.95 25.60 20.95
N ASP A 491 -17.23 26.62 21.46
CA ASP A 491 -17.79 27.65 22.33
C ASP A 491 -18.63 28.68 21.57
N SER A 492 -18.23 29.07 20.36
CA SER A 492 -18.95 30.09 19.56
C SER A 492 -19.99 29.52 18.58
N GLY A 493 -20.02 28.19 18.40
CA GLY A 493 -20.82 27.49 17.40
C GLY A 493 -19.97 27.07 16.20
N ILE A 494 -19.98 25.77 15.90
CA ILE A 494 -19.13 25.20 14.85
C ILE A 494 -19.67 25.55 13.45
N PRO A 495 -18.82 26.03 12.53
CA PRO A 495 -19.24 26.27 11.15
C PRO A 495 -19.47 24.93 10.44
N LEU A 496 -20.61 24.82 9.76
CA LEU A 496 -20.98 23.65 8.96
C LEU A 496 -20.28 23.63 7.60
N GLY A 497 -19.80 24.80 7.14
CA GLY A 497 -19.28 24.98 5.79
C GLY A 497 -20.30 25.59 4.82
N THR A 498 -21.40 26.19 5.29
CA THR A 498 -22.41 26.79 4.41
C THR A 498 -22.29 28.29 4.24
N THR A 499 -21.94 29.02 5.30
CA THR A 499 -21.77 30.48 5.27
C THR A 499 -20.31 30.92 5.36
N CYS A 500 -19.44 30.07 5.91
CA CYS A 500 -18.01 30.30 5.98
C CYS A 500 -17.25 28.96 5.92
N ASP A 501 -15.95 29.03 5.66
CA ASP A 501 -15.07 27.87 5.65
C ASP A 501 -15.06 27.14 7.00
N VAL A 502 -14.89 25.82 6.95
CA VAL A 502 -14.55 25.02 8.12
C VAL A 502 -13.04 25.20 8.38
N PRO A 503 -12.61 25.80 9.51
CA PRO A 503 -11.20 26.13 9.71
C PRO A 503 -10.31 24.89 9.74
N PRO A 504 -9.27 24.82 8.88
CA PRO A 504 -8.32 23.72 8.86
C PRO A 504 -7.36 23.79 10.05
N THR A 505 -6.77 22.66 10.44
CA THR A 505 -5.69 22.62 11.42
C THR A 505 -4.59 21.64 11.02
N LYS A 506 -3.40 21.78 11.61
CA LYS A 506 -2.25 20.92 11.32
C LYS A 506 -2.42 19.46 11.80
N CYS A 507 -3.55 19.13 12.42
CA CYS A 507 -3.84 17.81 12.98
C CYS A 507 -4.46 16.83 11.98
N TRP A 508 -5.04 17.34 10.88
CA TRP A 508 -5.87 16.56 9.98
C TRP A 508 -5.31 16.54 8.58
N LYS A 509 -5.67 15.49 7.83
CA LYS A 509 -5.19 15.29 6.47
C LYS A 509 -5.89 16.25 5.52
N ASP A 510 -5.10 16.96 4.71
CA ASP A 510 -5.64 17.78 3.64
C ASP A 510 -6.35 16.94 2.58
N ARG A 511 -7.39 17.54 2.04
CA ARG A 511 -8.25 16.90 1.06
C ARG A 511 -7.63 17.00 -0.33
N SER A 512 -7.33 15.86 -0.95
CA SER A 512 -6.68 15.83 -2.27
C SER A 512 -7.62 16.13 -3.44
N GLU A 513 -8.92 15.85 -3.32
CA GLU A 513 -9.93 16.10 -4.36
C GLU A 513 -11.29 16.47 -3.74
N PRO A 514 -12.09 17.34 -4.40
CA PRO A 514 -13.51 17.53 -4.11
C PRO A 514 -14.27 16.21 -4.20
N SER A 515 -15.46 16.13 -3.61
CA SER A 515 -16.16 14.85 -3.51
C SER A 515 -16.84 14.54 -4.84
N LYS A 516 -16.81 13.26 -5.23
CA LYS A 516 -17.33 12.78 -6.52
C LYS A 516 -18.85 12.70 -6.57
N HIS A 517 -19.56 13.40 -5.68
CA HIS A 517 -21.02 13.40 -5.68
C HIS A 517 -21.55 14.32 -6.76
N THR A 518 -22.74 14.00 -7.28
CA THR A 518 -23.47 14.87 -8.18
C THR A 518 -23.76 16.19 -7.48
N TRP A 519 -23.41 17.30 -8.11
CA TRP A 519 -23.72 18.64 -7.61
C TRP A 519 -25.21 18.91 -7.74
N TYR A 520 -25.85 19.41 -6.68
CA TYR A 520 -27.26 19.81 -6.67
C TYR A 520 -27.38 21.28 -6.24
N PRO A 521 -28.26 22.08 -6.87
CA PRO A 521 -28.54 23.44 -6.42
C PRO A 521 -29.28 23.43 -5.08
N VAL A 522 -29.06 24.44 -4.25
CA VAL A 522 -29.78 24.60 -2.98
C VAL A 522 -31.25 24.85 -3.26
N THR A 523 -32.12 24.08 -2.59
CA THR A 523 -33.58 24.28 -2.67
C THR A 523 -34.14 24.88 -1.38
N ARG A 524 -35.01 25.88 -1.55
CA ARG A 524 -35.88 26.42 -0.48
C ARG A 524 -37.32 25.91 -0.57
N GLU A 525 -37.66 25.18 -1.63
CA GLU A 525 -38.99 24.63 -1.82
C GLU A 525 -39.29 23.56 -0.76
N VAL A 526 -40.57 23.43 -0.41
CA VAL A 526 -41.08 22.40 0.49
C VAL A 526 -41.40 21.18 -0.37
N TRP A 527 -40.65 20.09 -0.16
CA TRP A 527 -40.87 18.84 -0.87
C TRP A 527 -41.55 17.84 0.06
N THR A 528 -42.26 16.87 -0.51
CA THR A 528 -42.65 15.64 0.19
C THR A 528 -41.39 14.93 0.71
N ASN A 529 -41.47 14.46 1.96
CA ASN A 529 -40.39 13.73 2.60
C ASN A 529 -40.19 12.38 1.89
N TYR A 530 -39.16 11.63 2.26
CA TYR A 530 -39.02 10.30 1.67
C TYR A 530 -40.20 9.41 2.04
N ILE A 531 -40.56 8.47 1.16
CA ILE A 531 -41.56 7.43 1.44
C ILE A 531 -41.27 6.74 2.78
N SER A 532 -40.01 6.54 3.18
CA SER A 532 -39.69 5.99 4.50
C SER A 532 -40.13 6.87 5.69
N ALA A 533 -40.28 8.18 5.48
CA ALA A 533 -40.88 9.11 6.43
C ALA A 533 -42.40 9.27 6.22
N GLU A 534 -42.93 9.02 5.01
CA GLU A 534 -44.36 9.16 4.66
C GLU A 534 -45.19 7.87 4.81
N ASP A 535 -44.77 6.72 4.27
CA ASP A 535 -45.44 5.40 4.37
C ASP A 535 -45.40 4.80 5.79
N PHE A 536 -44.56 5.35 6.67
CA PHE A 536 -44.63 5.06 8.10
C PHE A 536 -45.81 5.80 8.77
N ALA A 537 -46.78 6.37 8.04
CA ALA A 537 -47.87 7.17 8.61
C ALA A 537 -49.08 6.40 9.16
N VAL A 538 -49.30 5.12 8.82
CA VAL A 538 -50.57 4.45 9.16
C VAL A 538 -50.52 3.82 10.57
N GLU A 539 -50.96 4.58 11.57
CA GLU A 539 -51.39 4.15 12.92
C GLU A 539 -50.39 4.08 14.10
N VAL A 540 -49.07 3.85 13.94
CA VAL A 540 -48.15 3.73 15.12
C VAL A 540 -47.01 4.78 15.16
N LYS A 541 -46.76 5.50 14.06
CA LYS A 541 -45.38 5.93 13.72
C LYS A 541 -45.21 7.43 13.40
N SER A 542 -46.28 8.21 13.20
CA SER A 542 -46.20 9.69 13.22
C SER A 542 -46.04 10.25 14.63
N ALA A 543 -46.62 9.59 15.64
CA ALA A 543 -46.53 10.00 17.05
C ALA A 543 -45.11 9.87 17.59
N LEU A 544 -44.37 8.81 17.22
CA LEU A 544 -42.98 8.59 17.66
C LEU A 544 -41.99 9.54 16.98
N ALA A 545 -42.20 9.87 15.69
CA ALA A 545 -41.42 10.90 15.00
C ALA A 545 -41.69 12.30 15.61
N ARG A 546 -42.96 12.63 15.89
CA ARG A 546 -43.35 13.85 16.61
C ARG A 546 -42.79 13.91 18.02
N ALA A 547 -42.84 12.81 18.78
CA ALA A 547 -42.26 12.71 20.10
C ALA A 547 -40.74 12.90 20.07
N ASN A 548 -40.05 12.35 19.05
CA ASN A 548 -38.62 12.58 18.86
C ASN A 548 -38.30 14.05 18.53
N LEU A 549 -39.06 14.70 17.65
CA LEU A 549 -38.88 16.13 17.34
C LEU A 549 -39.17 17.00 18.57
N ALA A 550 -40.28 16.75 19.26
CA ALA A 550 -40.63 17.44 20.51
C ALA A 550 -39.54 17.26 21.57
N ARG A 551 -38.94 16.07 21.67
CA ARG A 551 -37.79 15.78 22.54
C ARG A 551 -36.55 16.56 22.12
N GLU A 552 -36.24 16.64 20.82
CA GLU A 552 -35.09 17.43 20.36
C GLU A 552 -35.31 18.94 20.58
N VAL A 553 -36.55 19.42 20.48
CA VAL A 553 -36.93 20.80 20.82
C VAL A 553 -36.83 21.05 22.33
N SER A 554 -37.31 20.15 23.18
CA SER A 554 -37.21 20.30 24.64
C SER A 554 -35.77 20.24 25.15
N LEU A 555 -34.90 19.49 24.46
CA LEU A 555 -33.45 19.49 24.69
C LEU A 555 -32.74 20.72 24.08
N GLY A 556 -33.51 21.63 23.45
CA GLY A 556 -33.00 22.83 22.80
C GLY A 556 -32.10 22.55 21.60
N ARG A 557 -32.11 21.34 21.01
CA ARG A 557 -31.27 20.93 19.86
C ARG A 557 -31.92 21.27 18.52
N MET A 558 -33.22 21.48 18.53
CA MET A 558 -34.01 21.98 17.41
C MET A 558 -34.91 23.11 17.89
N GLU A 559 -35.34 23.94 16.96
CA GLU A 559 -36.25 25.03 17.24
C GLU A 559 -37.33 25.11 16.16
N MET A 560 -38.55 25.43 16.59
CA MET A 560 -39.66 25.70 15.70
C MET A 560 -39.50 27.09 15.09
N ILE A 561 -39.55 27.19 13.76
CA ILE A 561 -39.41 28.47 13.05
C ILE A 561 -40.77 29.17 13.03
N GLY A 562 -40.82 30.40 13.55
CA GLY A 562 -42.00 31.26 13.50
C GLY A 562 -42.34 31.72 12.08
N SER A 563 -43.61 32.05 11.83
CA SER A 563 -44.08 32.52 10.51
C SER A 563 -43.35 33.78 10.03
N ASN A 564 -42.95 34.65 10.96
CA ASN A 564 -42.18 35.86 10.71
C ASN A 564 -40.71 35.60 10.32
N GLU A 565 -40.14 34.44 10.63
CA GLU A 565 -38.74 34.11 10.36
C GLU A 565 -38.53 33.22 9.13
N VAL A 566 -39.62 32.81 8.48
CA VAL A 566 -39.60 31.98 7.27
C VAL A 566 -38.69 32.54 6.17
N HIS A 567 -38.61 33.87 6.05
CA HIS A 567 -37.77 34.56 5.06
C HIS A 567 -36.26 34.31 5.25
N ARG A 568 -35.83 33.85 6.43
CA ARG A 568 -34.42 33.58 6.74
C ARG A 568 -33.93 32.23 6.23
N ILE A 569 -34.85 31.30 5.93
CA ILE A 569 -34.53 29.95 5.49
C ILE A 569 -33.72 29.99 4.19
N GLN A 570 -32.55 29.37 4.22
CA GLN A 570 -31.64 29.30 3.07
C GLN A 570 -31.76 27.97 2.33
N GLY A 571 -32.07 26.87 3.03
CA GLY A 571 -32.25 25.55 2.44
C GLY A 571 -33.18 24.67 3.27
N VAL A 572 -33.91 23.77 2.59
CA VAL A 572 -34.84 22.82 3.20
C VAL A 572 -34.40 21.38 2.87
N ASN A 573 -34.25 20.56 3.92
CA ASN A 573 -33.82 19.17 3.83
C ASN A 573 -35.02 18.23 3.94
N ARG A 574 -35.02 17.21 3.07
CA ARG A 574 -35.96 16.08 3.19
C ARG A 574 -35.54 15.21 4.37
N LEU A 575 -36.53 14.72 5.10
CA LEU A 575 -36.33 13.75 6.16
C LEU A 575 -36.52 12.33 5.64
N ALA A 576 -35.65 11.45 6.12
CA ALA A 576 -35.82 10.00 6.04
C ALA A 576 -35.89 9.42 7.45
N CYS A 577 -36.79 8.46 7.64
CA CYS A 577 -36.88 7.69 8.87
C CYS A 577 -36.27 6.31 8.67
N ILE A 578 -35.36 5.91 9.56
CA ILE A 578 -34.77 4.58 9.57
C ILE A 578 -35.22 3.86 10.86
N PRO A 579 -36.10 2.85 10.77
CA PRO A 579 -36.49 2.06 11.92
C PRO A 579 -35.35 1.15 12.36
N THR A 580 -35.19 1.02 13.67
CA THR A 580 -34.41 -0.04 14.31
C THR A 580 -35.40 -0.97 14.99
N CYS A 581 -35.40 -2.25 14.61
CA CYS A 581 -36.23 -3.26 15.26
C CYS A 581 -35.40 -4.10 16.26
N ASP A 582 -36.08 -4.71 17.21
CA ASP A 582 -35.50 -5.78 18.04
C ASP A 582 -35.39 -7.11 17.26
N ASP A 583 -34.82 -8.13 17.88
CA ASP A 583 -34.63 -9.45 17.26
C ASP A 583 -35.96 -10.16 16.94
N ALA A 584 -37.06 -9.76 17.60
CA ALA A 584 -38.42 -10.23 17.30
C ALA A 584 -39.10 -9.43 16.17
N GLY A 585 -38.38 -8.49 15.54
CA GLY A 585 -38.88 -7.65 14.44
C GLY A 585 -39.76 -6.48 14.89
N ARG A 586 -39.91 -6.24 16.20
CA ARG A 586 -40.71 -5.14 16.76
C ARG A 586 -39.92 -3.83 16.72
N LEU A 587 -40.58 -2.72 16.42
CA LEU A 587 -39.93 -1.41 16.33
C LEU A 587 -39.40 -0.96 17.70
N LYS A 588 -38.08 -0.78 17.82
CA LYS A 588 -37.39 -0.32 19.04
C LYS A 588 -37.14 1.18 19.05
N LYS A 589 -36.69 1.74 17.92
CA LYS A 589 -36.32 3.17 17.78
C LYS A 589 -36.49 3.60 16.32
N VAL A 590 -36.74 4.88 16.10
CA VAL A 590 -36.63 5.50 14.77
C VAL A 590 -35.47 6.49 14.80
N ARG A 591 -34.59 6.43 13.79
CA ARG A 591 -33.55 7.44 13.54
C ARG A 591 -34.04 8.39 12.45
N LEU A 592 -33.98 9.69 12.73
CA LEU A 592 -34.22 10.73 11.74
C LEU A 592 -32.89 11.04 11.02
N VAL A 593 -32.93 11.13 9.70
CA VAL A 593 -31.77 11.47 8.86
C VAL A 593 -32.17 12.58 7.90
N ASP A 594 -31.37 13.64 7.88
CA ASP A 594 -31.55 14.76 6.97
C ASP A 594 -30.83 14.50 5.66
N ASP A 595 -31.53 14.64 4.53
CA ASP A 595 -30.91 14.55 3.22
C ASP A 595 -30.33 15.90 2.78
N PHE A 596 -29.11 16.17 3.23
CA PHE A 596 -28.32 17.32 2.82
C PHE A 596 -27.79 17.21 1.37
N ARG A 597 -27.89 16.05 0.72
CA ARG A 597 -27.34 15.84 -0.62
C ARG A 597 -28.31 16.31 -1.69
N ARG A 598 -29.57 15.85 -1.67
CA ARG A 598 -30.56 16.28 -2.68
C ARG A 598 -31.05 17.70 -2.47
N SER A 599 -30.94 18.21 -1.25
CA SER A 599 -31.24 19.62 -0.95
C SER A 599 -30.19 20.60 -1.49
N GLY A 600 -29.06 20.09 -2.03
CA GLY A 600 -27.95 20.89 -2.55
C GLY A 600 -26.99 21.42 -1.48
N ILE A 601 -27.27 21.18 -0.21
CA ILE A 601 -26.52 21.79 0.89
C ILE A 601 -25.12 21.18 1.03
N ASN A 602 -24.98 19.86 0.84
CA ASN A 602 -23.66 19.23 0.77
C ASN A 602 -22.83 19.75 -0.42
N SER A 603 -23.47 20.18 -1.51
CA SER A 603 -22.77 20.82 -2.64
C SER A 603 -22.27 22.23 -2.32
N VAL A 604 -22.88 22.90 -1.33
CA VAL A 604 -22.34 24.14 -0.74
C VAL A 604 -21.21 23.83 0.24
N ILE A 605 -21.37 22.82 1.10
CA ILE A 605 -20.36 22.44 2.11
C ILE A 605 -19.04 21.97 1.45
N ASP A 606 -19.13 21.28 0.32
CA ASP A 606 -17.98 20.62 -0.30
C ASP A 606 -16.74 21.50 -0.55
N PRO A 607 -16.85 22.68 -1.19
CA PRO A 607 -15.71 23.57 -1.39
C PRO A 607 -15.15 24.17 -0.09
N HIS A 608 -15.97 24.29 0.95
CA HIS A 608 -15.62 24.89 2.25
C HIS A 608 -14.99 23.89 3.24
N LEU A 609 -14.82 22.63 2.82
CA LEU A 609 -14.20 21.56 3.60
C LEU A 609 -12.85 21.16 2.97
N SER A 610 -11.77 21.77 3.47
CA SER A 610 -10.39 21.60 3.00
C SER A 610 -9.66 20.37 3.55
N GLN A 611 -10.19 19.75 4.61
CA GLN A 611 -9.57 18.61 5.29
C GLN A 611 -10.53 17.43 5.43
N THR A 612 -9.98 16.23 5.64
CA THR A 612 -10.75 14.99 5.75
C THR A 612 -10.26 14.13 6.91
N LEU A 613 -11.12 13.20 7.33
CA LEU A 613 -10.79 12.18 8.30
C LEU A 613 -9.94 11.06 7.70
N VAL A 614 -9.06 10.50 8.53
CA VAL A 614 -8.45 9.19 8.33
C VAL A 614 -9.00 8.28 9.41
N LEU A 615 -9.96 7.42 9.05
CA LEU A 615 -10.58 6.50 10.00
C LEU A 615 -9.67 5.30 10.26
N PRO A 616 -9.63 4.77 11.49
CA PRO A 616 -8.85 3.59 11.81
C PRO A 616 -9.39 2.36 11.07
N THR A 617 -8.51 1.41 10.82
CA THR A 617 -8.86 0.12 10.22
C THR A 617 -8.78 -0.99 11.26
N ILE A 618 -9.23 -2.19 10.92
CA ILE A 618 -9.06 -3.34 11.82
C ILE A 618 -7.58 -3.68 12.06
N ARG A 619 -6.69 -3.31 11.13
CA ARG A 619 -5.24 -3.37 11.33
C ARG A 619 -4.78 -2.42 12.43
N SER A 620 -5.38 -1.22 12.48
CA SER A 620 -5.11 -0.25 13.54
C SER A 620 -5.48 -0.80 14.92
N VAL A 621 -6.66 -1.43 15.02
CA VAL A 621 -7.12 -2.12 16.24
C VAL A 621 -6.15 -3.22 16.68
N ALA A 622 -5.74 -4.09 15.75
CA ALA A 622 -4.81 -5.18 16.03
C ALA A 622 -3.43 -4.67 16.49
N LEU A 623 -2.92 -3.61 15.84
CA LEU A 623 -1.64 -2.98 16.19
C LEU A 623 -1.68 -2.36 17.59
N THR A 624 -2.74 -1.62 17.91
CA THR A 624 -2.91 -1.00 19.24
C THR A 624 -3.02 -2.04 20.35
N ALA A 625 -3.71 -3.16 20.10
CA ALA A 625 -3.75 -4.29 21.02
C ALA A 625 -2.37 -4.95 21.22
N GLN A 626 -1.63 -5.22 20.14
CA GLN A 626 -0.28 -5.80 20.21
C GLN A 626 0.69 -4.87 20.96
N TYR A 627 0.63 -3.57 20.69
CA TYR A 627 1.48 -2.59 21.37
C TYR A 627 1.23 -2.56 22.89
N CYS A 628 -0.04 -2.58 23.31
CA CYS A 628 -0.39 -2.65 24.73
C CYS A 628 0.18 -3.90 25.42
N VAL A 629 0.16 -5.07 24.76
CA VAL A 629 0.78 -6.30 25.28
C VAL A 629 2.29 -6.16 25.44
N LEU A 630 2.97 -5.61 24.43
CA LEU A 630 4.44 -5.44 24.47
C LEU A 630 4.86 -4.48 25.60
N GLU A 631 4.15 -3.36 25.74
CA GLU A 631 4.42 -2.38 26.81
C GLU A 631 4.12 -2.94 28.20
N ALA A 632 3.03 -3.71 28.35
CA ALA A 632 2.70 -4.39 29.60
C ALA A 632 3.80 -5.39 29.98
N GLN A 633 4.24 -6.22 29.04
CA GLN A 633 5.31 -7.21 29.25
C GLN A 633 6.64 -6.55 29.61
N ALA A 634 7.01 -5.46 28.94
CA ALA A 634 8.23 -4.69 29.23
C ALA A 634 8.27 -4.16 30.68
N ARG A 635 7.10 -4.05 31.32
CA ARG A 635 6.93 -3.58 32.72
C ARG A 635 6.63 -4.71 33.70
N GLY A 636 6.77 -5.97 33.27
CA GLY A 636 6.49 -7.14 34.10
C GLY A 636 5.02 -7.40 34.36
N ASP A 637 4.10 -6.83 33.56
CA ASP A 637 2.68 -7.17 33.59
C ASP A 637 2.37 -8.26 32.55
N SER A 638 2.23 -9.50 33.03
CA SER A 638 1.80 -10.65 32.24
C SER A 638 0.28 -10.89 32.29
N SER A 639 -0.47 -9.95 32.87
CA SER A 639 -1.92 -10.08 33.00
C SER A 639 -2.59 -10.14 31.63
N PRO A 640 -3.69 -10.89 31.49
CA PRO A 640 -4.40 -10.98 30.22
C PRO A 640 -4.90 -9.62 29.71
N LEU A 641 -4.93 -9.49 28.38
CA LEU A 641 -5.44 -8.31 27.69
C LEU A 641 -6.97 -8.25 27.75
N LEU A 642 -7.51 -7.05 27.93
CA LEU A 642 -8.90 -6.65 27.88
C LEU A 642 -9.05 -5.46 26.92
N TRP A 643 -10.29 -5.15 26.54
CA TRP A 643 -10.61 -4.03 25.68
C TRP A 643 -11.84 -3.30 26.18
N LEU A 644 -11.67 -2.02 26.47
CA LEU A 644 -12.73 -1.09 26.83
C LEU A 644 -13.41 -0.58 25.55
N GLU A 645 -14.68 -0.90 25.38
CA GLU A 645 -15.59 -0.35 24.38
C GLU A 645 -16.41 0.77 25.04
N SER A 646 -16.44 1.98 24.48
CA SER A 646 -17.34 3.05 24.91
C SER A 646 -17.94 3.81 23.73
N ASP A 647 -19.12 4.39 23.96
CA ASP A 647 -19.92 5.10 22.95
C ASP A 647 -20.40 6.43 23.54
N VAL A 648 -20.31 7.49 22.74
CA VAL A 648 -20.73 8.84 23.16
C VAL A 648 -22.24 8.99 23.03
N LYS A 649 -22.91 9.29 24.14
CA LYS A 649 -24.37 9.46 24.16
C LYS A 649 -24.79 10.66 23.32
N SER A 650 -25.75 10.44 22.41
CA SER A 650 -26.23 11.47 21.48
C SER A 650 -25.10 12.13 20.67
N ALA A 651 -24.13 11.35 20.18
CA ALA A 651 -23.10 11.81 19.26
C ALA A 651 -23.65 12.75 18.17
N PHE A 652 -22.81 13.68 17.70
CA PHE A 652 -23.15 14.86 16.87
C PHE A 652 -23.99 15.91 17.58
N ARG A 653 -25.08 15.51 18.24
CA ARG A 653 -26.08 16.44 18.81
C ARG A 653 -25.57 17.25 20.01
N ILE A 654 -24.38 16.92 20.53
CA ILE A 654 -23.67 17.68 21.57
C ILE A 654 -22.96 18.93 21.03
N LEU A 655 -22.75 19.03 19.71
CA LEU A 655 -22.09 20.16 19.05
C LEU A 655 -23.11 21.13 18.46
N ARG A 656 -23.00 22.41 18.83
CA ARG A 656 -23.87 23.49 18.36
C ARG A 656 -23.40 24.05 17.03
N ILE A 657 -24.31 24.17 16.07
CA ILE A 657 -24.01 24.77 14.77
C ILE A 657 -23.99 26.29 14.94
N LYS A 658 -23.09 26.95 14.22
CA LYS A 658 -23.07 28.41 14.09
C LYS A 658 -24.45 28.93 13.64
N VAL A 659 -24.94 30.01 14.26
CA VAL A 659 -26.33 30.48 14.10
C VAL A 659 -26.70 30.71 12.64
N GLU A 660 -25.80 31.27 11.84
CA GLU A 660 -26.05 31.57 10.42
C GLU A 660 -26.22 30.30 9.56
N ASP A 661 -25.50 29.23 9.90
CA ASP A 661 -25.57 27.95 9.20
C ASP A 661 -26.86 27.17 9.52
N THR A 662 -27.51 27.44 10.68
CA THR A 662 -28.76 26.75 11.07
C THR A 662 -29.90 26.94 10.07
N TRP A 663 -29.89 28.04 9.30
CA TRP A 663 -30.91 28.34 8.29
C TRP A 663 -30.81 27.47 7.03
N TYR A 664 -29.70 26.76 6.84
CA TYR A 664 -29.55 25.69 5.85
C TYR A 664 -30.04 24.35 6.43
N CYS A 665 -30.12 24.20 7.75
CA CYS A 665 -30.49 22.94 8.41
C CYS A 665 -31.99 22.88 8.74
N THR A 666 -32.86 23.30 7.81
CA THR A 666 -34.31 23.36 8.02
C THR A 666 -35.01 22.09 7.54
N ASN A 667 -35.97 21.58 8.31
CA ASN A 667 -36.85 20.48 7.94
C ASN A 667 -38.32 20.91 7.99
N VAL A 668 -39.17 20.20 7.26
CA VAL A 668 -40.62 20.38 7.29
C VAL A 668 -41.30 19.07 7.67
N VAL A 669 -42.13 19.12 8.71
CA VAL A 669 -42.92 17.99 9.22
C VAL A 669 -44.31 18.52 9.55
N ASP A 670 -45.36 17.90 8.99
CA ASP A 670 -46.76 18.29 9.20
C ASP A 670 -47.01 19.79 8.95
N ASN A 671 -46.44 20.34 7.87
CA ASN A 671 -46.43 21.78 7.54
C ASN A 671 -45.76 22.71 8.55
N GLN A 672 -45.21 22.18 9.66
CA GLN A 672 -44.40 22.94 10.61
C GLN A 672 -42.93 22.89 10.23
N ARG A 673 -42.26 24.04 10.35
CA ARG A 673 -40.83 24.19 10.03
C ARG A 673 -40.00 24.14 11.30
N TYR A 674 -38.91 23.40 11.24
CA TYR A 674 -37.94 23.28 12.32
C TYR A 674 -36.53 23.49 11.79
N ARG A 675 -35.68 24.18 12.54
CA ARG A 675 -34.24 24.26 12.26
C ARG A 675 -33.44 23.43 13.27
N ASN A 676 -32.40 22.76 12.81
CA ASN A 676 -31.44 22.12 13.69
C ASN A 676 -30.45 23.16 14.24
N LEU A 677 -30.33 23.23 15.56
CA LEU A 677 -29.36 24.05 16.29
C LEU A 677 -28.10 23.24 16.66
N ALA A 678 -28.17 21.92 16.56
CA ALA A 678 -27.07 21.01 16.79
C ALA A 678 -26.77 20.18 15.53
N LEU A 679 -25.53 19.70 15.43
CA LEU A 679 -25.04 18.96 14.27
C LEU A 679 -25.97 17.77 13.96
N ALA A 680 -26.40 17.67 12.71
CA ALA A 680 -27.39 16.69 12.27
C ALA A 680 -26.78 15.61 11.37
N PHE A 681 -27.39 14.43 11.38
CA PHE A 681 -26.97 13.32 10.51
C PHE A 681 -27.28 13.64 9.05
N GLY A 682 -26.29 13.48 8.17
CA GLY A 682 -26.42 13.63 6.72
C GLY A 682 -25.61 14.78 6.14
N ALA A 683 -25.24 15.77 6.96
CA ALA A 683 -24.31 16.82 6.57
C ALA A 683 -22.90 16.24 6.37
N GLN A 684 -22.24 16.60 5.26
CA GLN A 684 -20.94 16.05 4.89
C GLN A 684 -19.82 16.38 5.89
N SER A 685 -19.88 17.55 6.52
CA SER A 685 -18.91 17.99 7.53
C SER A 685 -19.17 17.41 8.93
N ALA A 686 -20.33 16.77 9.17
CA ALA A 686 -20.72 16.36 10.52
C ALA A 686 -19.77 15.35 11.16
N SER A 687 -19.41 14.29 10.44
CA SER A 687 -18.43 13.30 10.90
C SER A 687 -17.08 13.92 11.21
N TYR A 688 -16.61 14.80 10.34
CA TYR A 688 -15.33 15.50 10.53
C TYR A 688 -15.34 16.34 11.80
N LEU A 689 -16.35 17.20 11.98
CA LEU A 689 -16.46 18.10 13.13
C LEU A 689 -16.61 17.35 14.46
N PHE A 690 -17.40 16.27 14.49
CA PHE A 690 -17.55 15.46 15.70
C PHE A 690 -16.28 14.71 16.09
N VAL A 691 -15.57 14.13 15.11
CA VAL A 691 -14.33 13.40 15.37
C VAL A 691 -13.23 14.33 15.91
N ARG A 692 -13.21 15.62 15.54
CA ARG A 692 -12.29 16.60 16.16
C ARG A 692 -12.48 16.71 17.67
N LEU A 693 -13.73 16.86 18.13
CA LEU A 693 -14.06 16.86 19.56
C LEU A 693 -13.65 15.54 20.23
N SER A 694 -14.07 14.43 19.63
CA SER A 694 -13.89 13.10 20.22
C SER A 694 -12.40 12.70 20.28
N ALA A 695 -11.60 13.08 19.28
CA ALA A 695 -10.15 12.87 19.28
C ALA A 695 -9.45 13.74 20.33
N ASN A 696 -9.87 14.99 20.53
CA ASN A 696 -9.33 15.84 21.59
C ASN A 696 -9.58 15.24 22.99
N ALA A 697 -10.81 14.81 23.28
CA ALA A 697 -11.12 14.10 24.52
C ALA A 697 -10.28 12.80 24.66
N GLY A 698 -10.17 12.03 23.58
CA GLY A 698 -9.36 10.82 23.55
C GLY A 698 -7.87 11.03 23.81
N LYS A 699 -7.30 12.12 23.30
CA LYS A 699 -5.90 12.50 23.56
C LYS A 699 -5.70 12.84 25.04
N ILE A 700 -6.65 13.52 25.67
CA ILE A 700 -6.61 13.79 27.12
C ILE A 700 -6.61 12.47 27.89
N VAL A 701 -7.52 11.54 27.56
CA VAL A 701 -7.59 10.21 28.19
C VAL A 701 -6.26 9.47 28.08
N VAL A 702 -5.72 9.31 26.86
CA VAL A 702 -4.46 8.58 26.64
C VAL A 702 -3.30 9.24 27.38
N ARG A 703 -3.20 10.57 27.35
CA ARG A 703 -2.13 11.28 28.04
C ARG A 703 -2.21 11.08 29.54
N ILE A 704 -3.39 11.18 30.12
CA ILE A 704 -3.60 10.99 31.56
C ILE A 704 -3.35 9.53 31.98
N LEU A 705 -3.71 8.54 31.16
CA LEU A 705 -3.38 7.13 31.41
C LEU A 705 -1.87 6.92 31.50
N GLN A 706 -1.08 7.55 30.62
CA GLN A 706 0.37 7.49 30.68
C GLN A 706 0.92 8.03 32.01
N TYR A 707 0.32 9.10 32.57
CA TYR A 707 0.68 9.60 33.91
C TYR A 707 0.34 8.58 35.00
N CYS A 708 -0.82 7.93 34.91
CA CYS A 708 -1.21 6.82 35.78
C CYS A 708 -0.40 5.53 35.58
N ASN A 709 0.70 5.58 34.80
CA ASN A 709 1.54 4.45 34.46
C ASN A 709 0.77 3.32 33.73
N VAL A 710 -0.31 3.69 33.03
CA VAL A 710 -1.11 2.79 32.19
C VAL A 710 -0.80 3.10 30.73
N TYR A 711 -0.18 2.13 30.05
CA TYR A 711 0.18 2.28 28.64
C TYR A 711 -0.92 1.66 27.78
N SER A 712 -1.70 2.54 27.20
CA SER A 712 -2.80 2.20 26.30
C SER A 712 -2.83 3.15 25.10
N GLY A 713 -3.46 2.71 24.02
CA GLY A 713 -3.81 3.55 22.88
C GLY A 713 -5.32 3.73 22.79
N LEU A 714 -5.79 4.70 22.03
CA LEU A 714 -7.22 4.84 21.76
C LEU A 714 -7.48 4.68 20.26
N VAL A 715 -8.38 3.77 19.93
CA VAL A 715 -8.95 3.65 18.59
C VAL A 715 -10.29 4.38 18.58
N LEU A 716 -10.41 5.36 17.71
CA LEU A 716 -11.63 6.16 17.55
C LEU A 716 -12.21 5.98 16.15
N TYR A 717 -13.39 5.37 16.06
CA TYR A 717 -14.17 5.29 14.82
C TYR A 717 -15.46 6.07 14.97
N ILE A 718 -15.42 7.36 14.60
CA ILE A 718 -16.54 8.29 14.76
C ILE A 718 -16.96 8.42 16.23
N ASP A 719 -18.01 7.72 16.65
CA ASP A 719 -18.57 7.67 18.01
C ASP A 719 -18.12 6.46 18.82
N ASP A 720 -17.68 5.39 18.15
CA ASP A 720 -17.15 4.19 18.78
C ASP A 720 -15.70 4.42 19.26
N ARG A 721 -15.46 4.21 20.55
CA ARG A 721 -14.14 4.27 21.17
C ARG A 721 -13.71 2.91 21.67
N GLY A 722 -12.44 2.58 21.43
CA GLY A 722 -11.83 1.32 21.84
C GLY A 722 -10.46 1.54 22.47
N CYS A 723 -10.22 1.00 23.66
CA CYS A 723 -8.99 1.20 24.42
C CYS A 723 -8.51 -0.15 24.99
N PRO A 724 -7.38 -0.74 24.53
CA PRO A 724 -6.84 -1.95 25.11
C PRO A 724 -6.30 -1.70 26.52
N THR A 725 -6.39 -2.67 27.40
CA THR A 725 -5.89 -2.57 28.78
C THR A 725 -5.54 -3.96 29.28
N THR A 726 -4.83 -4.09 30.38
CA THR A 726 -4.65 -5.40 31.04
C THR A 726 -5.63 -5.57 32.18
N VAL A 727 -5.86 -6.81 32.64
CA VAL A 727 -6.68 -7.06 33.86
C VAL A 727 -6.17 -6.23 35.05
N LYS A 728 -4.85 -6.09 35.20
CA LYS A 728 -4.22 -5.29 36.27
C LYS A 728 -4.55 -3.80 36.19
N THR A 729 -4.64 -3.26 34.98
CA THR A 729 -4.82 -1.81 34.73
C THR A 729 -6.26 -1.42 34.38
N ALA A 730 -7.15 -2.39 34.17
CA ALA A 730 -8.50 -2.17 33.64
C ALA A 730 -9.35 -1.19 34.46
N LEU A 731 -9.32 -1.30 35.79
CA LEU A 731 -10.08 -0.40 36.67
C LEU A 731 -9.62 1.06 36.48
N THR A 732 -8.32 1.31 36.50
CA THR A 732 -7.74 2.63 36.25
C THR A 732 -8.10 3.13 34.87
N THR A 733 -8.01 2.28 33.84
CA THR A 733 -8.36 2.64 32.46
C THR A 733 -9.82 3.08 32.33
N ILE A 734 -10.74 2.31 32.91
CA ILE A 734 -12.18 2.60 32.90
C ILE A 734 -12.47 3.90 33.64
N LEU A 735 -11.94 4.06 34.86
CA LEU A 735 -12.19 5.25 35.67
C LEU A 735 -11.64 6.52 35.03
N VAL A 736 -10.41 6.48 34.50
CA VAL A 736 -9.83 7.64 33.80
C VAL A 736 -10.65 7.99 32.55
N ALA A 737 -11.03 7.00 31.74
CA ALA A 737 -11.85 7.25 30.55
C ALA A 737 -13.19 7.90 30.90
N ILE A 738 -13.90 7.35 31.91
CA ILE A 738 -15.20 7.86 32.35
C ILE A 738 -15.06 9.27 32.95
N LEU A 739 -14.16 9.45 33.92
CA LEU A 739 -14.01 10.72 34.62
C LEU A 739 -13.59 11.85 33.68
N VAL A 740 -12.68 11.58 32.72
CA VAL A 740 -12.25 12.55 31.72
C VAL A 740 -13.40 12.94 30.78
N ASP A 741 -14.21 11.98 30.33
CA ASP A 741 -15.37 12.30 29.50
C ASP A 741 -16.40 13.15 30.27
N LEU A 742 -16.75 12.74 31.49
CA LEU A 742 -17.70 13.44 32.34
C LEU A 742 -17.22 14.85 32.75
N LEU A 743 -15.93 15.02 33.08
CA LEU A 743 -15.38 16.34 33.39
C LEU A 743 -15.39 17.26 32.15
N CYS A 744 -15.22 16.71 30.94
CA CYS A 744 -15.31 17.43 29.68
C CYS A 744 -16.75 17.76 29.26
N GLY A 745 -17.76 17.21 29.94
CA GLY A 745 -19.17 17.36 29.58
C GLY A 745 -19.63 16.42 28.47
N ILE A 746 -18.90 15.32 28.25
CA ILE A 746 -19.24 14.26 27.30
C ILE A 746 -19.90 13.12 28.10
N ASP A 747 -21.20 12.92 27.89
CA ASP A 747 -21.93 11.81 28.53
C ASP A 747 -21.72 10.50 27.74
N ILE A 748 -21.75 9.39 28.46
CA ILE A 748 -21.44 8.05 27.93
C ILE A 748 -22.76 7.28 27.78
N SER A 749 -22.87 6.48 26.72
CA SER A 749 -23.93 5.47 26.63
C SER A 749 -23.56 4.29 27.52
N TRP A 750 -23.93 4.36 28.80
CA TRP A 750 -23.62 3.38 29.84
C TRP A 750 -24.01 1.94 29.46
N GLU A 751 -25.12 1.78 28.73
CA GLU A 751 -25.60 0.50 28.21
C GLU A 751 -24.75 -0.09 27.07
N LYS A 752 -23.79 0.68 26.57
CA LYS A 752 -22.82 0.29 25.52
C LYS A 752 -21.38 0.29 26.02
N LEU A 753 -21.17 0.50 27.32
CA LEU A 753 -19.85 0.41 27.94
C LEU A 753 -19.55 -1.07 28.19
N PHE A 754 -18.46 -1.59 27.62
CA PHE A 754 -18.03 -2.98 27.83
C PHE A 754 -16.53 -3.03 28.10
N CYS A 755 -16.07 -3.97 28.91
CA CYS A 755 -14.64 -4.25 29.08
C CYS A 755 -14.42 -5.75 29.07
N SER A 756 -13.97 -6.31 27.94
CA SER A 756 -13.95 -7.77 27.78
C SER A 756 -12.75 -8.27 26.97
N ARG A 757 -12.54 -9.60 27.01
CA ARG A 757 -11.56 -10.31 26.16
C ARG A 757 -12.05 -10.54 24.73
N GLN A 758 -13.35 -10.39 24.50
CA GLN A 758 -13.98 -10.64 23.20
C GLN A 758 -14.80 -9.43 22.73
N PRO A 759 -14.17 -8.25 22.58
CA PRO A 759 -14.86 -7.03 22.20
C PRO A 759 -15.37 -7.10 20.76
N ARG A 760 -16.36 -6.26 20.45
CA ARG A 760 -16.84 -6.04 19.08
C ARG A 760 -16.28 -4.73 18.53
N CYS A 761 -15.45 -4.81 17.49
CA CYS A 761 -14.80 -3.62 16.92
C CYS A 761 -14.93 -3.59 15.39
N LEU A 762 -15.36 -2.46 14.82
CA LEU A 762 -15.49 -2.25 13.37
C LEU A 762 -16.29 -3.37 12.66
N GLY A 763 -17.25 -3.95 13.38
CA GLY A 763 -18.09 -5.04 12.90
C GLY A 763 -17.50 -6.45 13.00
N TYR A 764 -16.33 -6.63 13.62
CA TYR A 764 -15.70 -7.91 13.93
C TYR A 764 -15.79 -8.25 15.42
N CYS A 765 -15.57 -9.51 15.78
CA CYS A 765 -15.28 -9.90 17.16
C CYS A 765 -13.77 -10.09 17.29
N LEU A 766 -13.14 -9.60 18.36
CA LEU A 766 -11.74 -9.91 18.65
C LEU A 766 -11.69 -11.09 19.62
N ASP A 767 -10.63 -11.88 19.57
CA ASP A 767 -10.22 -12.80 20.62
C ASP A 767 -8.83 -12.35 21.08
N LEU A 768 -8.80 -11.60 22.18
CA LEU A 768 -7.58 -11.01 22.71
C LEU A 768 -6.70 -12.04 23.43
N HIS A 769 -7.23 -13.22 23.77
CA HIS A 769 -6.42 -14.30 24.35
C HIS A 769 -5.53 -14.94 23.29
N SER A 770 -6.12 -15.32 22.15
CA SER A 770 -5.38 -15.91 21.03
C SER A 770 -4.81 -14.87 20.06
N MET A 771 -5.08 -13.58 20.28
CA MET A 771 -4.76 -12.47 19.37
C MET A 771 -5.29 -12.72 17.95
N ARG A 772 -6.58 -13.05 17.86
CA ARG A 772 -7.28 -13.37 16.61
C ARG A 772 -8.46 -12.45 16.37
N LEU A 773 -8.72 -12.18 15.10
CA LEU A 773 -9.90 -11.51 14.60
C LEU A 773 -10.91 -12.55 14.14
N LEU A 774 -12.09 -12.57 14.72
CA LEU A 774 -13.16 -13.51 14.42
C LEU A 774 -14.24 -12.84 13.57
N LEU A 775 -14.77 -13.60 12.61
CA LEU A 775 -16.01 -13.23 11.94
C LEU A 775 -17.18 -13.49 12.89
N PRO A 776 -18.06 -12.49 13.16
CA PRO A 776 -19.27 -12.72 13.92
C PRO A 776 -20.12 -13.82 13.29
N GLU A 777 -20.57 -14.77 14.10
CA GLU A 777 -21.25 -15.98 13.63
C GLU A 777 -22.53 -15.67 12.85
N ASP A 778 -23.29 -14.67 13.28
CA ASP A 778 -24.50 -14.21 12.60
C ASP A 778 -24.21 -13.69 11.18
N LYS A 779 -23.12 -12.93 11.01
CA LYS A 779 -22.69 -12.41 9.71
C LYS A 779 -22.15 -13.53 8.84
N ARG A 780 -21.37 -14.44 9.41
CA ARG A 780 -20.82 -15.61 8.72
C ARG A 780 -21.94 -16.51 8.20
N ARG A 781 -22.94 -16.83 9.04
CA ARG A 781 -24.13 -17.60 8.63
C ARG A 781 -24.86 -16.94 7.46
N LYS A 782 -25.12 -15.63 7.57
CA LYS A 782 -25.74 -14.83 6.50
C LYS A 782 -24.94 -14.79 5.19
N ILE A 783 -23.61 -14.93 5.25
CA ILE A 783 -22.74 -15.06 4.06
C ILE A 783 -22.88 -16.46 3.47
N LEU A 784 -22.80 -17.51 4.29
CA LEU A 784 -22.91 -18.91 3.87
C LEU A 784 -24.27 -19.21 3.23
N GLU A 785 -25.36 -18.75 3.83
CA GLU A 785 -26.72 -18.90 3.29
C GLU A 785 -26.83 -18.26 1.89
N ALA A 786 -26.32 -17.04 1.74
CA ALA A 786 -26.35 -16.33 0.46
C ALA A 786 -25.42 -16.94 -0.59
N LEU A 787 -24.24 -17.44 -0.20
CA LEU A 787 -23.33 -18.18 -1.08
C LEU A 787 -23.98 -19.49 -1.55
N LYS A 788 -24.64 -20.22 -0.66
CA LYS A 788 -25.38 -21.45 -1.00
C LYS A 788 -26.49 -21.15 -2.00
N LEU A 789 -27.29 -20.12 -1.75
CA LEU A 789 -28.35 -19.68 -2.68
C LEU A 789 -27.79 -19.38 -4.08
N VAL A 790 -26.73 -18.56 -4.17
CA VAL A 790 -26.11 -18.22 -5.47
C VAL A 790 -25.43 -19.45 -6.10
N GLY A 791 -24.81 -20.32 -5.30
CA GLY A 791 -24.09 -21.50 -5.75
C GLY A 791 -24.98 -22.64 -6.22
N THR A 792 -26.25 -22.71 -5.80
CA THR A 792 -27.16 -23.80 -6.19
C THR A 792 -28.32 -23.34 -7.07
N SER A 793 -28.61 -22.04 -7.13
CA SER A 793 -29.78 -21.53 -7.86
C SER A 793 -29.78 -21.96 -9.33
N SER A 794 -30.88 -22.58 -9.73
CA SER A 794 -31.26 -22.84 -11.13
C SER A 794 -32.24 -21.79 -11.67
N VAL A 795 -32.61 -20.79 -10.86
CA VAL A 795 -33.56 -19.72 -11.22
C VAL A 795 -32.89 -18.35 -11.18
N PRO A 796 -33.45 -17.31 -11.85
CA PRO A 796 -32.95 -15.95 -11.76
C PRO A 796 -32.93 -15.44 -10.31
N VAL A 797 -31.78 -14.93 -9.87
CA VAL A 797 -31.59 -14.37 -8.53
C VAL A 797 -31.69 -12.85 -8.59
N GLU A 798 -32.21 -12.23 -7.53
CA GLU A 798 -32.30 -10.78 -7.44
C GLU A 798 -30.91 -10.12 -7.36
N VAL A 799 -30.75 -9.03 -8.09
CA VAL A 799 -29.48 -8.29 -8.13
C VAL A 799 -29.14 -7.71 -6.76
N SER A 800 -30.15 -7.30 -5.98
CA SER A 800 -30.03 -6.85 -4.58
C SER A 800 -29.39 -7.91 -3.68
N THR A 801 -29.73 -9.19 -3.85
CA THR A 801 -29.16 -10.30 -3.09
C THR A 801 -27.67 -10.47 -3.39
N ILE A 802 -27.29 -10.43 -4.67
CA ILE A 802 -25.89 -10.56 -5.09
C ILE A 802 -25.08 -9.34 -4.63
N ASP A 803 -25.66 -8.14 -4.70
CA ASP A 803 -25.00 -6.89 -4.28
C ASP A 803 -24.78 -6.87 -2.76
N THR A 804 -25.77 -7.32 -1.99
CA THR A 804 -25.67 -7.47 -0.53
C THR A 804 -24.60 -8.50 -0.15
N LEU A 805 -24.59 -9.66 -0.83
CA LEU A 805 -23.56 -10.69 -0.63
C LEU A 805 -22.17 -10.15 -1.00
N LEU A 806 -22.02 -9.49 -2.14
CA LEU A 806 -20.76 -8.87 -2.56
C LEU A 806 -20.28 -7.85 -1.53
N GLY A 807 -21.17 -7.02 -0.99
CA GLY A 807 -20.86 -6.08 0.09
C GLY A 807 -20.28 -6.78 1.33
N ARG A 808 -20.92 -7.87 1.77
CA ARG A 808 -20.44 -8.68 2.90
C ARG A 808 -19.09 -9.36 2.62
N LEU A 809 -18.88 -9.87 1.40
CA LEU A 809 -17.61 -10.47 0.99
C LEU A 809 -16.49 -9.43 0.89
N VAL A 810 -16.79 -8.22 0.40
CA VAL A 810 -15.85 -7.09 0.37
C VAL A 810 -15.46 -6.68 1.78
N TRP A 811 -16.43 -6.58 2.70
CA TRP A 811 -16.17 -6.33 4.11
C TRP A 811 -15.25 -7.42 4.70
N ALA A 812 -15.59 -8.70 4.57
CA ALA A 812 -14.75 -9.79 5.05
C ALA A 812 -13.33 -9.76 4.44
N SER A 813 -13.20 -9.38 3.15
CA SER A 813 -11.91 -9.24 2.49
C SER A 813 -11.00 -8.13 3.04
N THR A 814 -11.48 -7.28 3.96
CA THR A 814 -10.60 -6.32 4.65
C THR A 814 -9.66 -7.02 5.64
N SER A 815 -10.10 -8.13 6.23
CA SER A 815 -9.28 -9.00 7.10
C SER A 815 -8.59 -10.10 6.31
N PHE A 816 -9.32 -10.66 5.35
CA PHE A 816 -8.84 -11.73 4.48
C PHE A 816 -8.47 -11.12 3.12
N CYS A 817 -7.42 -10.30 3.08
CA CYS A 817 -7.08 -9.43 1.95
C CYS A 817 -6.99 -10.16 0.60
N ARG A 818 -6.51 -11.41 0.60
CA ARG A 818 -6.35 -12.22 -0.60
C ARG A 818 -7.65 -12.84 -1.09
N LEU A 819 -8.69 -12.90 -0.27
CA LEU A 819 -10.03 -13.30 -0.72
C LEU A 819 -10.55 -12.36 -1.83
N ARG A 820 -10.13 -11.09 -1.83
CA ARG A 820 -10.62 -10.08 -2.79
C ARG A 820 -10.40 -10.47 -4.25
N CYS A 821 -9.31 -11.18 -4.58
CA CYS A 821 -9.06 -11.58 -5.97
C CYS A 821 -10.07 -12.61 -6.51
N HIS A 822 -10.71 -13.36 -5.60
CA HIS A 822 -11.73 -14.36 -5.91
C HIS A 822 -13.12 -13.75 -6.17
N LEU A 823 -13.32 -12.46 -5.88
CA LEU A 823 -14.62 -11.77 -6.02
C LEU A 823 -14.90 -11.26 -7.44
N ARG A 824 -13.98 -11.45 -8.39
CA ARG A 824 -14.12 -10.94 -9.76
C ARG A 824 -15.45 -11.37 -10.45
N PRO A 825 -15.92 -12.62 -10.34
CA PRO A 825 -17.20 -13.02 -10.95
C PRO A 825 -18.40 -12.23 -10.42
N PHE A 826 -18.43 -11.92 -9.12
CA PHE A 826 -19.48 -11.10 -8.49
C PHE A 826 -19.47 -9.67 -9.04
N PHE A 827 -18.31 -9.01 -9.03
CA PHE A 827 -18.17 -7.66 -9.57
C PHE A 827 -18.58 -7.59 -11.05
N SER A 828 -18.18 -8.58 -11.85
CA SER A 828 -18.53 -8.61 -13.28
C SER A 828 -20.04 -8.75 -13.49
N THR A 829 -20.71 -9.57 -12.68
CA THR A 829 -22.16 -9.78 -12.76
C THR A 829 -22.92 -8.52 -12.37
N ILE A 830 -22.58 -7.89 -11.24
CA ILE A 830 -23.22 -6.64 -10.79
C ILE A 830 -22.99 -5.51 -11.80
N LYS A 831 -21.78 -5.39 -12.37
CA LYS A 831 -21.48 -4.37 -13.38
C LYS A 831 -22.37 -4.52 -14.62
N VAL A 832 -22.55 -5.75 -15.11
CA VAL A 832 -23.43 -6.03 -16.26
C VAL A 832 -24.90 -5.78 -15.91
N ALA A 833 -25.34 -6.22 -14.73
CA ALA A 833 -26.70 -6.03 -14.26
C ALA A 833 -27.07 -4.55 -14.15
N ARG A 834 -26.21 -3.73 -13.54
CA ARG A 834 -26.40 -2.27 -13.44
C ARG A 834 -26.39 -1.59 -14.80
N LYS A 835 -25.45 -1.96 -15.69
CA LYS A 835 -25.40 -1.41 -17.06
C LYS A 835 -26.68 -1.69 -17.85
N LYS A 836 -27.33 -2.82 -17.60
CA LYS A 836 -28.57 -3.24 -18.27
C LYS A 836 -29.84 -2.96 -17.46
N ASN A 837 -29.74 -2.30 -16.31
CA ASN A 837 -30.84 -2.03 -15.38
C ASN A 837 -31.70 -3.27 -15.02
N LEU A 838 -31.05 -4.42 -14.82
CA LEU A 838 -31.73 -5.68 -14.52
C LEU A 838 -32.10 -5.76 -13.03
N LYS A 839 -33.30 -6.25 -12.71
CA LYS A 839 -33.70 -6.59 -11.33
C LYS A 839 -33.30 -8.01 -10.93
N ARG A 840 -33.23 -8.93 -11.90
CA ARG A 840 -32.87 -10.34 -11.71
C ARG A 840 -31.86 -10.79 -12.76
N VAL A 841 -31.00 -11.74 -12.41
CA VAL A 841 -29.96 -12.29 -13.29
C VAL A 841 -29.84 -13.81 -13.14
N TRP A 842 -29.60 -14.49 -14.26
CA TRP A 842 -29.22 -15.90 -14.27
C TRP A 842 -27.77 -16.06 -13.80
N ILE A 843 -27.52 -17.05 -12.94
CA ILE A 843 -26.18 -17.30 -12.39
C ILE A 843 -25.35 -18.12 -13.39
N GLY A 844 -24.34 -17.50 -13.98
CA GLY A 844 -23.40 -18.18 -14.89
C GLY A 844 -22.44 -19.12 -14.16
N LYS A 845 -21.85 -20.09 -14.90
CA LYS A 845 -20.93 -21.12 -14.38
C LYS A 845 -19.80 -20.53 -13.51
N ALA A 846 -19.16 -19.45 -13.95
CA ALA A 846 -18.06 -18.82 -13.22
C ALA A 846 -18.49 -18.24 -11.86
N LEU A 847 -19.69 -17.64 -11.78
CA LEU A 847 -20.21 -17.11 -10.52
C LEU A 847 -20.66 -18.26 -9.60
N LYS A 848 -21.28 -19.31 -10.16
CA LYS A 848 -21.68 -20.52 -9.44
C LYS A 848 -20.48 -21.21 -8.79
N GLN A 849 -19.41 -21.41 -9.58
CA GLN A 849 -18.15 -21.97 -9.09
C GLN A 849 -17.51 -21.11 -8.01
N ALA A 850 -17.48 -19.78 -8.21
CA ALA A 850 -16.94 -18.86 -7.21
C ALA A 850 -17.72 -18.88 -5.91
N ALA A 851 -19.05 -18.88 -5.96
CA ALA A 851 -19.89 -19.00 -4.78
C ALA A 851 -19.65 -20.33 -4.04
N GLY A 852 -19.51 -21.44 -4.78
CA GLY A 852 -19.25 -22.76 -4.21
C GLY A 852 -17.93 -22.85 -3.45
N TYR A 853 -16.80 -22.53 -4.08
CA TYR A 853 -15.50 -22.67 -3.39
C TYR A 853 -15.31 -21.62 -2.29
N ILE A 854 -15.82 -20.38 -2.47
CA ILE A 854 -15.79 -19.37 -1.41
C ILE A 854 -16.66 -19.84 -0.23
N GLY A 855 -17.79 -20.50 -0.49
CA GLY A 855 -18.59 -21.14 0.56
C GLY A 855 -17.76 -22.06 1.45
N ARG A 856 -17.02 -23.00 0.83
CA ARG A 856 -16.13 -23.93 1.55
C ARG A 856 -15.01 -23.22 2.32
N VAL A 857 -14.46 -22.13 1.76
CA VAL A 857 -13.51 -21.27 2.49
C VAL A 857 -14.17 -20.73 3.76
N PHE A 858 -15.38 -20.17 3.71
CA PHE A 858 -16.05 -19.64 4.89
C PHE A 858 -16.58 -20.70 5.87
N GLU A 859 -16.74 -21.96 5.45
CA GLU A 859 -17.08 -23.09 6.34
C GLU A 859 -15.93 -23.43 7.31
N SER A 860 -14.70 -23.12 6.93
CA SER A 860 -13.48 -23.36 7.72
C SER A 860 -12.86 -22.07 8.27
N LEU A 861 -13.03 -20.95 7.56
CA LEU A 861 -12.49 -19.64 7.91
C LEU A 861 -13.36 -18.94 8.96
N CYS A 862 -13.00 -19.12 10.22
CA CYS A 862 -13.64 -18.42 11.35
C CYS A 862 -12.78 -17.27 11.91
N ALA A 863 -11.47 -17.29 11.67
CA ALA A 863 -10.51 -16.42 12.32
C ALA A 863 -9.36 -15.98 11.41
N SER A 864 -8.86 -14.77 11.62
CA SER A 864 -7.58 -14.26 11.10
C SER A 864 -6.70 -13.86 12.28
N PRO A 865 -5.48 -14.39 12.44
CA PRO A 865 -4.58 -13.94 13.50
C PRO A 865 -4.12 -12.49 13.25
N PHE A 866 -3.86 -11.74 14.33
CA PHE A 866 -3.43 -10.33 14.24
C PHE A 866 -2.09 -10.20 13.52
N ASN A 867 -1.20 -11.18 13.67
CA ASN A 867 0.09 -11.25 12.97
C ASN A 867 -0.02 -11.23 11.44
N SER A 868 -1.18 -11.59 10.90
CA SER A 868 -1.45 -11.58 9.47
C SER A 868 -2.06 -10.25 9.01
N LEU A 869 -2.47 -9.40 9.96
CA LEU A 869 -2.85 -8.01 9.71
C LEU A 869 -1.64 -7.08 9.89
N VAL A 870 -0.74 -7.43 10.82
CA VAL A 870 0.40 -6.64 11.23
C VAL A 870 1.60 -7.57 11.36
N PRO A 871 2.74 -7.34 10.67
CA PRO A 871 3.91 -8.22 10.78
C PRO A 871 4.47 -8.18 12.20
N SER A 872 4.16 -9.18 13.03
CA SER A 872 4.58 -9.18 14.44
C SER A 872 5.89 -9.93 14.69
N MET A 873 6.64 -9.44 15.68
CA MET A 873 7.75 -10.13 16.34
C MET A 873 7.21 -11.38 17.07
N GLY A 874 7.90 -12.53 16.96
CA GLY A 874 7.53 -13.75 17.70
C GLY A 874 6.56 -14.73 17.03
N CYS A 875 6.18 -14.52 15.76
CA CYS A 875 5.42 -15.53 15.03
C CYS A 875 6.28 -16.72 14.63
N ARG A 876 5.71 -17.92 14.66
CA ARG A 876 6.30 -19.08 14.00
C ARG A 876 6.48 -18.76 12.53
N ARG A 877 7.72 -18.77 12.08
CA ARG A 877 8.10 -18.44 10.71
C ARG A 877 8.76 -19.63 10.05
N ALA A 878 8.48 -19.78 8.77
CA ALA A 878 9.13 -20.77 7.94
C ALA A 878 9.64 -20.15 6.64
N ILE A 879 10.79 -20.64 6.17
CA ILE A 879 11.29 -20.36 4.82
C ILE A 879 11.11 -21.64 4.02
N ILE A 880 10.50 -21.55 2.84
CA ILE A 880 10.31 -22.67 1.93
C ILE A 880 11.13 -22.38 0.68
N MET A 881 12.03 -23.25 0.30
CA MET A 881 12.73 -23.23 -0.99
C MET A 881 12.16 -24.36 -1.84
N CYS A 882 11.58 -24.03 -3.00
CA CYS A 882 10.93 -24.98 -3.90
C CYS A 882 11.57 -24.92 -5.30
N ASP A 883 11.59 -26.06 -5.98
CA ASP A 883 11.93 -26.16 -7.40
C ASP A 883 11.25 -27.40 -8.03
N ALA A 884 11.15 -27.41 -9.35
CA ALA A 884 10.65 -28.55 -10.12
C ALA A 884 11.38 -28.74 -11.46
N SER A 885 11.60 -30.01 -11.79
CA SER A 885 12.14 -30.46 -13.07
C SER A 885 11.09 -31.25 -13.87
N THR A 886 11.49 -31.80 -15.01
CA THR A 886 10.64 -32.72 -15.80
C THR A 886 10.59 -34.13 -15.22
N VAL A 887 11.34 -34.42 -14.15
CA VAL A 887 11.46 -35.77 -13.56
C VAL A 887 10.90 -35.82 -12.15
N ALA A 888 11.17 -34.78 -11.36
CA ALA A 888 10.73 -34.67 -9.97
C ALA A 888 10.46 -33.20 -9.61
N LEU A 889 9.76 -33.01 -8.50
CA LEU A 889 9.66 -31.72 -7.82
C LEU A 889 10.04 -31.89 -6.36
N GLY A 890 10.46 -30.82 -5.71
CA GLY A 890 10.84 -30.91 -4.31
C GLY A 890 11.07 -29.56 -3.66
N GLY A 891 11.38 -29.61 -2.37
CA GLY A 891 11.69 -28.41 -1.63
C GLY A 891 12.17 -28.68 -0.22
N VAL A 892 12.69 -27.62 0.39
CA VAL A 892 13.23 -27.59 1.74
C VAL A 892 12.49 -26.53 2.55
N ILE A 893 12.16 -26.84 3.78
CA ILE A 893 11.43 -26.01 4.73
C ILE A 893 12.33 -25.79 5.95
N LEU A 894 12.67 -24.54 6.23
CA LEU A 894 13.43 -24.13 7.40
C LEU A 894 12.46 -23.56 8.44
N ARG A 895 12.39 -24.14 9.64
CA ARG A 895 11.45 -23.69 10.69
C ARG A 895 11.96 -24.02 12.09
N ASP A 896 11.92 -23.07 13.02
CA ASP A 896 12.12 -23.29 14.48
C ASP A 896 13.35 -24.19 14.80
N SER A 897 14.46 -24.04 14.05
CA SER A 897 15.69 -24.88 14.12
C SER A 897 15.61 -26.31 13.53
N THR A 898 14.56 -26.63 12.78
CA THR A 898 14.39 -27.89 12.05
C THR A 898 14.44 -27.66 10.54
N ILE A 899 14.99 -28.64 9.83
CA ILE A 899 14.99 -28.67 8.36
C ILE A 899 14.06 -29.81 7.95
N LEU A 900 13.00 -29.51 7.21
CA LEU A 900 12.16 -30.52 6.59
C LEU A 900 12.41 -30.48 5.08
N TRP A 901 12.36 -31.62 4.41
CA TRP A 901 12.49 -31.66 2.96
C TRP A 901 11.53 -32.69 2.36
N TYR A 902 11.11 -32.45 1.12
CA TYR A 902 10.22 -33.36 0.40
C TYR A 902 10.64 -33.49 -1.05
N HIS A 903 10.33 -34.66 -1.61
CA HIS A 903 10.66 -35.02 -2.97
C HIS A 903 9.52 -35.86 -3.56
N VAL A 904 9.04 -35.46 -4.74
CA VAL A 904 7.96 -36.13 -5.47
C VAL A 904 8.47 -36.55 -6.83
N VAL A 905 8.44 -37.84 -7.10
CA VAL A 905 8.75 -38.40 -8.42
C VAL A 905 7.54 -38.22 -9.33
N LEU A 906 7.69 -37.59 -10.49
CA LEU A 906 6.55 -37.30 -11.38
C LEU A 906 5.99 -38.53 -12.09
N SER A 907 6.73 -39.64 -12.12
CA SER A 907 6.25 -40.95 -12.59
C SER A 907 5.46 -41.73 -11.53
N SER A 908 5.31 -41.19 -10.32
CA SER A 908 4.50 -41.84 -9.29
C SER A 908 3.00 -41.77 -9.64
N PRO A 909 2.18 -42.78 -9.28
CA PRO A 909 0.75 -42.77 -9.58
C PRO A 909 0.02 -41.51 -9.07
N ALA A 910 0.35 -41.05 -7.87
CA ALA A 910 -0.23 -39.85 -7.28
C ALA A 910 0.14 -38.57 -8.05
N ALA A 911 1.39 -38.45 -8.52
CA ALA A 911 1.80 -37.31 -9.34
C ALA A 911 1.16 -37.34 -10.73
N CYS A 912 1.07 -38.51 -11.38
CA CYS A 912 0.38 -38.64 -12.65
C CYS A 912 -1.11 -38.28 -12.53
N ALA A 913 -1.79 -38.75 -11.49
CA ALA A 913 -3.19 -38.40 -11.21
C ALA A 913 -3.35 -36.88 -11.00
N MET A 914 -2.44 -36.26 -10.24
CA MET A 914 -2.45 -34.81 -10.01
C MET A 914 -2.27 -34.03 -11.31
N LEU A 915 -1.41 -34.48 -12.22
CA LEU A 915 -1.23 -33.82 -13.51
C LEU A 915 -2.47 -33.99 -14.41
N ALA A 916 -3.03 -35.20 -14.46
CA ALA A 916 -4.25 -35.49 -15.21
C ALA A 916 -5.46 -34.66 -14.76
N ALA A 917 -5.58 -34.40 -13.45
CA ALA A 917 -6.70 -33.63 -12.90
C ALA A 917 -6.68 -32.14 -13.27
N PHE A 918 -5.49 -31.54 -13.52
CA PHE A 918 -5.35 -30.09 -13.72
C PHE A 918 -4.82 -29.68 -15.09
N ILE A 919 -4.12 -30.56 -15.81
CA ILE A 919 -3.51 -30.28 -17.11
C ILE A 919 -4.34 -30.99 -18.19
N PRO A 920 -5.11 -30.24 -19.01
CA PRO A 920 -5.88 -30.84 -20.09
C PRO A 920 -5.00 -31.62 -21.06
N GLY A 921 -5.37 -32.87 -21.35
CA GLY A 921 -4.63 -33.76 -22.27
C GLY A 921 -3.50 -34.56 -21.63
N PHE A 922 -3.33 -34.52 -20.31
CA PHE A 922 -2.45 -35.43 -19.59
C PHE A 922 -3.23 -36.70 -19.21
N GLU A 923 -3.12 -37.75 -20.01
CA GLU A 923 -4.08 -38.89 -19.95
C GLU A 923 -3.60 -40.05 -19.05
N ASP A 924 -2.29 -40.24 -18.87
CA ASP A 924 -1.74 -41.34 -18.06
C ASP A 924 -0.23 -41.20 -17.71
N SER A 925 0.33 -42.21 -17.04
CA SER A 925 1.76 -42.31 -16.69
C SER A 925 2.70 -42.46 -17.89
N THR A 926 2.19 -42.63 -19.11
CA THR A 926 2.99 -42.69 -20.34
C THR A 926 3.20 -41.30 -20.97
N THR A 927 2.36 -40.33 -20.59
CA THR A 927 2.48 -38.94 -21.02
C THR A 927 3.70 -38.29 -20.35
N LYS A 928 4.70 -37.92 -21.14
CA LYS A 928 5.93 -37.32 -20.61
C LYS A 928 5.68 -35.88 -20.14
N VAL A 929 6.21 -35.57 -18.95
CA VAL A 929 6.23 -34.20 -18.45
C VAL A 929 7.18 -33.36 -19.30
N GLU A 930 6.64 -32.34 -19.96
CA GLU A 930 7.40 -31.40 -20.77
C GLU A 930 7.81 -30.14 -19.99
N SER A 931 8.79 -29.40 -20.53
CA SER A 931 9.22 -28.10 -19.99
C SER A 931 8.09 -27.06 -19.95
N SER A 932 7.05 -27.22 -20.76
CA SER A 932 5.84 -26.37 -20.75
C SER A 932 5.04 -26.47 -19.44
N HIS A 933 5.22 -27.56 -18.68
CA HIS A 933 4.52 -27.80 -17.41
C HIS A 933 5.27 -27.25 -16.18
N VAL A 934 6.53 -26.83 -16.32
CA VAL A 934 7.40 -26.44 -15.19
C VAL A 934 6.78 -25.36 -14.31
N CYS A 935 6.14 -24.35 -14.89
CA CYS A 935 5.44 -23.31 -14.13
C CYS A 935 4.33 -23.85 -13.22
N PHE A 936 3.61 -24.91 -13.65
CA PHE A 936 2.60 -25.57 -12.82
C PHE A 936 3.26 -26.40 -11.72
N LEU A 937 4.32 -27.13 -12.06
CA LEU A 937 5.04 -28.01 -11.13
C LEU A 937 5.74 -27.24 -10.02
N GLU A 938 6.37 -26.11 -10.34
CA GLU A 938 6.98 -25.25 -9.33
C GLU A 938 5.93 -24.62 -8.42
N LEU A 939 4.79 -24.18 -8.98
CA LEU A 939 3.68 -23.75 -8.14
C LEU A 939 3.24 -24.89 -7.21
N LEU A 940 3.07 -26.11 -7.73
CA LEU A 940 2.70 -27.26 -6.94
C LEU A 940 3.71 -27.54 -5.82
N ALA A 941 5.02 -27.52 -6.11
CA ALA A 941 6.07 -27.66 -5.11
C ALA A 941 5.90 -26.62 -3.99
N CYS A 942 5.80 -25.35 -4.36
CA CYS A 942 5.64 -24.28 -3.38
C CYS A 942 4.37 -24.44 -2.53
N LEU A 943 3.24 -24.88 -3.11
CA LEU A 943 2.00 -25.13 -2.37
C LEU A 943 2.11 -26.34 -1.43
N LEU A 944 2.79 -27.41 -1.82
CA LEU A 944 3.07 -28.57 -0.96
C LEU A 944 3.93 -28.15 0.24
N GLY A 945 4.97 -27.35 0.00
CA GLY A 945 5.78 -26.78 1.09
C GLY A 945 4.93 -25.96 2.08
N ILE A 946 3.99 -25.15 1.59
CA ILE A 946 3.08 -24.41 2.47
C ILE A 946 2.16 -25.38 3.22
N LEU A 947 1.53 -26.34 2.54
CA LEU A 947 0.58 -27.31 3.10
C LEU A 947 1.19 -28.17 4.22
N SER A 948 2.51 -28.37 4.19
CA SER A 948 3.27 -29.07 5.22
C SER A 948 3.52 -28.25 6.50
N LEU A 949 3.19 -26.95 6.50
CA LEU A 949 3.28 -26.10 7.69
C LEU A 949 2.00 -26.15 8.52
N PRO A 950 2.08 -26.01 9.86
CA PRO A 950 0.90 -25.79 10.69
C PRO A 950 0.09 -24.56 10.22
N LEU A 951 -1.22 -24.61 10.42
CA LEU A 951 -2.11 -23.47 10.14
C LEU A 951 -1.62 -22.19 10.84
N PHE A 952 -1.79 -21.05 10.16
CA PHE A 952 -1.38 -19.72 10.64
C PHE A 952 0.14 -19.51 10.81
N THR A 953 0.98 -20.45 10.34
CA THR A 953 2.43 -20.24 10.25
C THR A 953 2.72 -19.21 9.18
N SER A 954 3.45 -18.14 9.53
CA SER A 954 3.89 -17.17 8.54
C SER A 954 5.04 -17.76 7.72
N CYS A 955 5.01 -17.67 6.39
CA CYS A 955 6.07 -18.25 5.58
C CYS A 955 6.56 -17.36 4.44
N LEU A 956 7.85 -17.50 4.11
CA LEU A 956 8.47 -16.94 2.91
C LEU A 956 8.81 -18.08 1.96
N VAL A 957 8.22 -18.08 0.78
CA VAL A 957 8.49 -19.02 -0.30
C VAL A 957 9.55 -18.44 -1.23
N ILE A 958 10.54 -19.24 -1.60
CA ILE A 958 11.62 -18.91 -2.51
C ILE A 958 11.53 -19.88 -3.68
N SER A 959 11.40 -19.34 -4.89
CA SER A 959 11.40 -20.09 -6.15
C SER A 959 12.00 -19.21 -7.24
N ASP A 960 12.63 -19.81 -8.24
CA ASP A 960 13.19 -19.15 -9.41
C ASP A 960 12.18 -18.97 -10.55
N ASN A 961 10.92 -19.34 -10.34
CA ASN A 961 9.84 -19.10 -11.29
C ASN A 961 8.94 -17.96 -10.89
N SER A 962 9.07 -16.88 -11.66
CA SER A 962 8.29 -15.66 -11.45
C SER A 962 6.77 -15.87 -11.54
N ALA A 963 6.28 -16.88 -12.29
CA ALA A 963 4.85 -17.16 -12.40
C ALA A 963 4.32 -17.87 -11.16
N ALA A 964 5.06 -18.83 -10.60
CA ALA A 964 4.73 -19.47 -9.32
C ALA A 964 4.74 -18.45 -8.17
N VAL A 965 5.80 -17.63 -8.08
CA VAL A 965 5.91 -16.54 -7.11
C VAL A 965 4.74 -15.55 -7.23
N GLN A 966 4.38 -15.14 -8.44
CA GLN A 966 3.23 -14.25 -8.65
C GLN A 966 1.90 -14.90 -8.27
N ALA A 967 1.75 -16.21 -8.50
CA ALA A 967 0.53 -16.93 -8.14
C ALA A 967 0.36 -17.02 -6.62
N VAL A 968 1.42 -17.35 -5.88
CA VAL A 968 1.44 -17.39 -4.41
C VAL A 968 1.22 -16.00 -3.81
N CYS A 969 1.90 -14.96 -4.32
CA CYS A 969 1.74 -13.61 -3.77
C CYS A 969 0.36 -12.99 -4.01
N ARG A 970 -0.31 -13.35 -5.12
CA ARG A 970 -1.58 -12.74 -5.53
C ARG A 970 -2.81 -13.62 -5.29
N HIS A 971 -2.62 -14.84 -4.78
CA HIS A 971 -3.65 -15.87 -4.63
C HIS A 971 -4.44 -16.15 -5.91
N ARG A 972 -3.80 -15.92 -7.06
CA ARG A 972 -4.42 -16.11 -8.38
C ARG A 972 -3.37 -16.32 -9.45
N ALA A 973 -3.69 -17.17 -10.42
CA ALA A 973 -2.89 -17.35 -11.62
C ALA A 973 -3.68 -16.92 -12.87
N LYS A 974 -2.96 -16.69 -13.98
CA LYS A 974 -3.57 -16.38 -15.28
C LYS A 974 -3.94 -17.65 -16.06
N ALA A 975 -3.09 -18.68 -16.01
CA ALA A 975 -3.33 -19.96 -16.63
C ALA A 975 -4.41 -20.72 -15.86
N GLU A 976 -5.36 -21.35 -16.56
CA GLU A 976 -6.52 -21.99 -15.92
C GLU A 976 -6.13 -23.17 -15.04
N SER A 977 -5.13 -23.97 -15.43
CA SER A 977 -4.60 -25.09 -14.62
C SER A 977 -4.06 -24.61 -13.28
N MET A 978 -3.19 -23.59 -13.28
CA MET A 978 -2.69 -22.96 -12.07
C MET A 978 -3.79 -22.26 -11.27
N ALA A 979 -4.76 -21.63 -11.94
CA ALA A 979 -5.87 -20.95 -11.27
C ALA A 979 -6.80 -21.95 -10.56
N ALA A 980 -7.04 -23.11 -11.17
CA ALA A 980 -7.75 -24.23 -10.57
C ALA A 980 -7.00 -24.78 -9.35
N LEU A 981 -5.68 -24.98 -9.47
CA LEU A 981 -4.83 -25.41 -8.36
C LEU A 981 -4.87 -24.41 -7.19
N MET A 982 -4.76 -23.11 -7.48
CA MET A 982 -4.86 -22.07 -6.45
C MET A 982 -6.24 -22.05 -5.76
N ARG A 983 -7.34 -22.30 -6.48
CA ARG A 983 -8.67 -22.39 -5.86
C ARG A 983 -8.75 -23.55 -4.87
N ARG A 984 -8.14 -24.69 -5.18
CA ARG A 984 -8.07 -25.87 -4.29
C ARG A 984 -7.23 -25.58 -3.07
N PHE A 985 -6.05 -25.02 -3.28
CA PHE A 985 -5.16 -24.60 -2.22
C PHE A 985 -5.84 -23.64 -1.24
N VAL A 986 -6.58 -22.65 -1.73
CA VAL A 986 -7.28 -21.68 -0.85
C VAL A 986 -8.39 -22.33 -0.02
N VAL A 987 -9.04 -23.40 -0.52
CA VAL A 987 -10.03 -24.16 0.25
C VAL A 987 -9.35 -24.98 1.36
N LEU A 988 -8.19 -25.59 1.08
CA LEU A 988 -7.43 -26.38 2.06
C LEU A 988 -6.66 -25.50 3.06
N ARG A 989 -6.23 -24.32 2.62
CA ARG A 989 -5.49 -23.32 3.42
C ARG A 989 -6.19 -21.96 3.43
N PRO A 990 -7.41 -21.88 4.03
CA PRO A 990 -8.13 -20.63 4.20
C PRO A 990 -7.32 -19.57 4.96
N ASP A 991 -6.46 -20.00 5.88
CA ASP A 991 -5.56 -19.14 6.65
C ASP A 991 -4.55 -18.39 5.77
N THR A 992 -4.30 -18.84 4.54
CA THR A 992 -3.42 -18.12 3.59
C THR A 992 -4.14 -16.98 2.87
N THR A 993 -5.46 -16.83 3.06
CA THR A 993 -6.21 -15.68 2.56
C THR A 993 -5.86 -14.38 3.32
N THR A 994 -5.11 -14.50 4.42
CA THR A 994 -4.45 -13.41 5.13
C THR A 994 -3.01 -13.23 4.61
N GLU A 995 -2.28 -12.18 5.02
CA GLU A 995 -0.89 -11.96 4.58
C GLU A 995 0.15 -12.90 5.25
N SER A 996 -0.26 -14.10 5.64
CA SER A 996 0.59 -15.08 6.33
C SER A 996 1.70 -15.65 5.44
N SER A 997 1.51 -15.75 4.12
CA SER A 997 2.53 -16.27 3.20
C SER A 997 3.04 -15.21 2.23
N LYS A 998 4.33 -15.08 2.00
CA LYS A 998 4.93 -14.25 0.93
C LYS A 998 5.77 -15.14 0.04
N ALA A 999 6.01 -14.72 -1.21
CA ALA A 999 6.91 -15.41 -2.11
C ALA A 999 7.90 -14.42 -2.75
N MET A 1000 9.15 -14.87 -2.92
CA MET A 1000 10.25 -14.11 -3.49
C MET A 1000 10.85 -14.88 -4.66
N HIS A 1001 11.10 -14.16 -5.74
CA HIS A 1001 11.79 -14.69 -6.90
C HIS A 1001 13.29 -14.60 -6.70
N VAL A 1002 14.01 -15.69 -6.89
CA VAL A 1002 15.49 -15.74 -6.89
C VAL A 1002 16.01 -16.14 -8.25
N ASN A 1003 17.29 -15.90 -8.52
CA ASN A 1003 17.93 -16.43 -9.72
C ASN A 1003 18.10 -17.95 -9.54
N GLY A 1004 17.90 -18.76 -10.58
CA GLY A 1004 18.05 -20.22 -10.52
C GLY A 1004 19.41 -20.67 -9.99
N VAL A 1005 20.49 -19.90 -10.26
CA VAL A 1005 21.84 -20.17 -9.73
C VAL A 1005 21.90 -20.06 -8.20
N ALA A 1006 20.95 -19.36 -7.57
CA ALA A 1006 20.86 -19.21 -6.11
C ALA A 1006 19.90 -20.23 -5.46
N ASN A 1007 19.13 -21.00 -6.25
CA ASN A 1007 18.17 -22.00 -5.75
C ASN A 1007 18.77 -23.42 -5.66
N THR A 1008 20.07 -23.52 -5.38
CA THR A 1008 20.87 -24.74 -5.57
C THR A 1008 20.38 -25.95 -4.80
N VAL A 1009 19.85 -25.77 -3.59
CA VAL A 1009 19.37 -26.90 -2.78
C VAL A 1009 18.02 -27.41 -3.25
N ALA A 1010 17.10 -26.52 -3.60
CA ALA A 1010 15.82 -26.98 -4.17
C ALA A 1010 16.04 -27.62 -5.55
N ASP A 1011 16.95 -27.09 -6.36
CA ASP A 1011 17.35 -27.65 -7.66
C ASP A 1011 18.02 -29.02 -7.52
N LEU A 1012 18.90 -29.19 -6.52
CA LEU A 1012 19.46 -30.50 -6.19
C LEU A 1012 18.35 -31.49 -5.87
N VAL A 1013 17.38 -31.12 -5.02
CA VAL A 1013 16.27 -32.00 -4.67
C VAL A 1013 15.40 -32.30 -5.90
N SER A 1014 15.09 -31.32 -6.74
CA SER A 1014 14.17 -31.50 -7.88
C SER A 1014 14.78 -32.30 -9.04
N ARG A 1015 16.11 -32.35 -9.17
CA ARG A 1015 16.82 -33.03 -10.29
C ARG A 1015 17.50 -34.33 -9.90
N SER A 1016 17.80 -34.53 -8.62
CA SER A 1016 18.46 -35.75 -8.15
C SER A 1016 17.47 -36.92 -8.05
N SER A 1017 17.99 -38.14 -8.01
CA SER A 1017 17.15 -39.25 -7.54
C SER A 1017 16.89 -39.09 -6.03
N VAL A 1018 15.77 -39.63 -5.56
CA VAL A 1018 15.41 -39.60 -4.13
C VAL A 1018 16.51 -40.20 -3.24
N ILE A 1019 17.26 -41.19 -3.76
CA ILE A 1019 18.38 -41.83 -3.05
C ILE A 1019 19.49 -40.81 -2.78
N HIS A 1020 19.92 -40.06 -3.81
CA HIS A 1020 20.95 -39.04 -3.66
C HIS A 1020 20.50 -37.90 -2.74
N ALA A 1021 19.22 -37.50 -2.78
CA ALA A 1021 18.68 -36.51 -1.85
C ALA A 1021 18.73 -37.01 -0.40
N ARG A 1022 18.37 -38.28 -0.15
CA ARG A 1022 18.47 -38.92 1.18
C ARG A 1022 19.91 -38.98 1.68
N GLU A 1023 20.84 -39.36 0.82
CA GLU A 1023 22.27 -39.40 1.16
C GLU A 1023 22.80 -38.00 1.52
N PHE A 1024 22.41 -36.97 0.76
CA PHE A 1024 22.77 -35.58 1.07
C PHE A 1024 22.24 -35.15 2.45
N PHE A 1025 20.95 -35.35 2.72
CA PHE A 1025 20.35 -34.94 4.00
C PHE A 1025 20.71 -35.85 5.19
N ALA A 1026 21.17 -37.07 4.96
CA ALA A 1026 21.67 -37.94 6.03
C ALA A 1026 22.92 -37.36 6.73
N THR A 1027 23.63 -36.43 6.07
CA THR A 1027 24.76 -35.69 6.66
C THR A 1027 24.31 -34.56 7.60
N VAL A 1028 23.00 -34.31 7.70
CA VAL A 1028 22.39 -33.19 8.42
C VAL A 1028 21.45 -33.74 9.50
N PRO A 1029 21.89 -33.86 10.77
CA PRO A 1029 21.11 -34.49 11.84
C PRO A 1029 19.71 -33.88 12.05
N GLU A 1030 19.57 -32.59 11.76
CA GLU A 1030 18.34 -31.81 11.91
C GLU A 1030 17.37 -31.96 10.72
N ALA A 1031 17.81 -32.59 9.62
CA ALA A 1031 17.01 -32.75 8.40
C ALA A 1031 16.08 -33.97 8.48
N ARG A 1032 14.80 -33.76 8.16
CA ARG A 1032 13.79 -34.82 8.13
C ARG A 1032 13.03 -34.82 6.81
N GLU A 1033 12.97 -35.98 6.17
CA GLU A 1033 12.10 -36.18 5.01
C GLU A 1033 10.63 -36.18 5.47
N ILE A 1034 9.78 -35.46 4.75
CA ILE A 1034 8.34 -35.48 4.96
C ILE A 1034 7.63 -36.03 3.72
N ASP A 1035 6.65 -36.91 3.96
CA ASP A 1035 5.78 -37.41 2.91
C ASP A 1035 4.74 -36.33 2.56
N VAL A 1036 4.69 -35.92 1.30
CA VAL A 1036 3.73 -34.94 0.78
C VAL A 1036 2.72 -35.54 -0.21
N TYR A 1037 2.75 -36.85 -0.46
CA TYR A 1037 1.82 -37.50 -1.38
C TYR A 1037 0.37 -37.40 -0.90
N TYR A 1038 0.13 -37.52 0.40
CA TYR A 1038 -1.23 -37.31 0.95
C TYR A 1038 -1.73 -35.88 0.75
N LYS A 1039 -0.84 -34.88 0.78
CA LYS A 1039 -1.18 -33.47 0.48
C LYS A 1039 -1.51 -33.25 -0.99
N MET A 1040 -0.90 -34.02 -1.89
CA MET A 1040 -1.31 -34.03 -3.30
C MET A 1040 -2.71 -34.62 -3.47
N CYS A 1041 -3.03 -35.70 -2.74
CA CYS A 1041 -4.38 -36.27 -2.75
C CYS A 1041 -5.44 -35.29 -2.21
N GLU A 1042 -5.17 -34.58 -1.11
CA GLU A 1042 -6.06 -33.53 -0.59
C GLU A 1042 -6.35 -32.43 -1.64
N LEU A 1043 -5.35 -32.06 -2.46
CA LEU A 1043 -5.53 -31.09 -3.54
C LEU A 1043 -6.43 -31.60 -4.68
N MET A 1044 -6.58 -32.92 -4.81
CA MET A 1044 -7.38 -33.57 -5.85
C MET A 1044 -8.85 -33.81 -5.47
N GLU A 1045 -9.17 -34.11 -4.19
CA GLU A 1045 -10.42 -34.70 -3.61
C GLU A 1045 -11.81 -34.16 -4.05
N ASP A 1046 -12.06 -34.04 -5.34
CA ASP A 1046 -13.33 -33.72 -6.01
C ASP A 1046 -13.21 -34.06 -7.53
N TYR A 1047 -12.24 -34.91 -7.91
CA TYR A 1047 -11.94 -35.41 -9.27
C TYR A 1047 -11.92 -36.93 -9.31
#